data_AF-A0AAD2FV93-F1
#
_entry.id   AF-A0AAD2FV93-F1
#
_cell.length_a   1.000
_cell.length_b   1.000
_cell.length_c   1.000
_cell.angle_alpha   90.00
_cell.angle_beta   90.00
_cell.angle_gamma   90.00
#
_symmetry.space_group_name_H-M   'P 1'
#
loop_
_entity.id
_entity.type
_entity.pdbx_description
1 polymer ?
#
loop_
_entity_poly.entity_id
_entity_poly.type
_entity_poly.pdbx_seq_one_letter_code
_entity_poly.pdbx_strand_id
1 'polypeptide(L)'
;MTLSLSLSLHDSLALGEVELGLSQSQNDDIDNDARRKQEIQRLPLFLRILSLARPLTAVPTFEDNETNGIDDELVHRTVERLEDVAATYSMAEEVDVVTSYLAPNMSRKIGQLPPLRKTKEGEWDTKDLAAVAKNPRSSSKRKRTLSEGIPDGDEDDAIRDSSADDEDADASGEEGDAAGADGKKRKGPKIRKTILDRRESEIAAAEDSQEATFVKTLSELASLVVAALAPLEESSNGGDAGGGGTAEGTETEGRSKGRLSLTVDDSILNESTAGSGGAMEGSDLGATVAAIMCNASVLQSRHVAYALCRAATPQAAYLMTRIGANCPASVPSLLLGCLDAYSLAVAEKGSHIPIVKAAKQGVKALAQLSASERARVLNKLQSTNTMLDLQLKLAMELPDSTTACCFLLRRLPKELMTATSESQTGVGGRNRKQPNQTPGDRSSSSDHRMDHAAFGSEKSENLVQALLIDGQNTYREVLSFLSKELSSLASMQPKDIAIGKLSLMLKACCWTLLVPLKVPSAKLHDTISLLGNKLLPGIRQLSTKLCDYCVSRRCNESDDLPKSSSFDGVMKVLVSTTILTMDRVLSLIAEESSQYSSHQSTIESLIKVINELKGDSGVSETAQAFATKVQHAISDGSVSVLLALLMSDWVGGVPLRHGQLDRVLPSLDHGMKELADLWNKTSGDGSESTLDLDSRAALLLLELNDEKSASSVSTDKRSEIEDVLKSILCSTNNSHAFIQRAAVLQFVVQATKFLCAGREMVVPLIMVPQLELLGTRLKVETTEDKLDDIQSRFLLQLLHAMEFLEQNPDSPFSIDPRTLPVKEAILLAEFLEKRSNGFLLEQIVSYVTKQCPEVLELSYPVWTQKRQHSMRKSHSALLPRSDMMNLLRRTIESYLVKSPTECNKDKGGSELERIFLDTRLQTSDSDLACTVVSAMLSSPHQPPLSLTYPKLCRDPLILLKCPFKVWSCTGLRRTGLSILCLLLESNEAIVWSDAPTEESAEEYLAARDALVVRCLVTAMSGSENDVSPLPHCSMTTSIIRLLTRRRKGIVALLVKQGLPEESLDWMVEFVPEVMNDSQDMLQMLSDQRSLTPAERLVAADAVLKIAIVQGQSNEVDAANMAYIALTQLCDALFLVAGPIGVPVNAVLEDNSGLDVTHRSRKAAFRMLQTLLTVRGRRTNLRKECELALNKLAGLCKNESAVSGVSGTVAGRRNALLKEIFDAATKATNAMGSCVGHQSVAA
;
A
#
# COMPACT_ATOMS: atom_id res chain seq x y z
N MET A 1 19.72 20.57 -56.34
CA MET A 1 18.51 19.97 -56.93
C MET A 1 17.32 20.51 -56.16
N THR A 2 16.47 21.31 -56.80
CA THR A 2 15.20 21.78 -56.23
C THR A 2 14.13 20.74 -56.51
N LEU A 3 13.65 20.05 -55.48
CA LEU A 3 12.48 19.18 -55.59
C LEU A 3 11.23 20.06 -55.59
N SER A 4 10.56 20.16 -56.73
CA SER A 4 9.24 20.77 -56.85
C SER A 4 8.21 19.84 -56.19
N LEU A 5 7.82 20.17 -54.96
CA LEU A 5 6.64 19.58 -54.33
C LEU A 5 5.40 20.04 -55.10
N SER A 6 4.76 19.11 -55.82
CA SER A 6 3.44 19.33 -56.41
C SER A 6 2.42 19.47 -55.29
N LEU A 7 1.98 20.70 -55.03
CA LEU A 7 0.83 20.99 -54.17
C LEU A 7 -0.42 20.31 -54.76
N SER A 8 -1.30 19.78 -53.91
CA SER A 8 -2.59 19.28 -54.40
C SER A 8 -3.49 20.46 -54.82
N LEU A 9 -4.52 20.20 -55.64
CA LEU A 9 -5.47 21.24 -56.03
C LEU A 9 -6.14 21.87 -54.79
N HIS A 10 -6.40 21.05 -53.77
CA HIS A 10 -6.89 21.49 -52.47
C HIS A 10 -5.92 22.47 -51.78
N ASP A 11 -4.61 22.20 -51.79
CA ASP A 11 -3.63 23.06 -51.11
C ASP A 11 -3.42 24.38 -51.87
N SER A 12 -3.38 24.35 -53.21
CA SER A 12 -3.34 25.58 -54.01
C SER A 12 -4.60 26.44 -53.83
N LEU A 13 -5.79 25.82 -53.74
CA LEU A 13 -7.03 26.53 -53.42
C LEU A 13 -7.02 27.12 -51.99
N ALA A 14 -6.50 26.39 -51.01
CA ALA A 14 -6.38 26.86 -49.63
C ALA A 14 -5.36 28.00 -49.45
N LEU A 15 -4.37 28.10 -50.33
CA LEU A 15 -3.39 29.18 -50.39
C LEU A 15 -3.82 30.36 -51.29
N GLY A 16 -4.90 30.22 -52.06
CA GLY A 16 -5.39 31.23 -53.01
C GLY A 16 -4.69 31.24 -54.38
N GLU A 17 -3.74 30.34 -54.62
CA GLU A 17 -2.96 30.23 -55.86
C GLU A 17 -3.72 29.42 -56.95
N VAL A 18 -4.96 29.83 -57.26
CA VAL A 18 -5.89 29.06 -58.10
C VAL A 18 -5.34 28.80 -59.50
N GLU A 19 -4.71 29.80 -60.13
CA GLU A 19 -4.08 29.64 -61.46
C GLU A 19 -2.92 28.64 -61.44
N LEU A 20 -2.24 28.47 -60.30
CA LEU A 20 -1.06 27.61 -60.17
C LEU A 20 -1.48 26.13 -60.09
N GLY A 21 -2.63 25.83 -59.48
CA GLY A 21 -3.27 24.51 -59.53
C GLY A 21 -3.94 24.20 -60.88
N LEU A 22 -4.51 25.20 -61.56
CA LEU A 22 -5.17 25.03 -62.86
C LEU A 22 -4.20 24.97 -64.05
N SER A 23 -3.09 25.72 -64.04
CA SER A 23 -2.11 25.71 -65.14
C SER A 23 -1.31 24.41 -65.23
N GLN A 24 -1.20 23.65 -64.14
CA GLN A 24 -0.67 22.28 -64.12
C GLN A 24 -1.62 21.22 -64.73
N SER A 25 -2.60 21.63 -65.55
CA SER A 25 -3.57 20.72 -66.20
C SER A 25 -3.24 20.33 -67.64
N GLN A 26 -2.34 21.03 -68.33
CA GLN A 26 -2.13 20.86 -69.79
C GLN A 26 -1.04 19.86 -70.21
N ASN A 27 -0.47 19.07 -69.28
CA ASN A 27 0.43 17.95 -69.62
C ASN A 27 -0.05 16.68 -68.90
N ASP A 28 -0.05 15.56 -69.63
CA ASP A 28 -0.72 14.31 -69.24
C ASP A 28 0.05 13.48 -68.22
N ASP A 29 -0.69 12.77 -67.35
CA ASP A 29 -0.27 11.49 -66.80
C ASP A 29 -1.49 10.66 -66.36
N ILE A 30 -1.65 9.44 -66.90
CA ILE A 30 -2.96 8.75 -66.94
C ILE A 30 -3.41 8.22 -65.58
N ASP A 31 -2.50 7.71 -64.73
CA ASP A 31 -2.87 7.13 -63.43
C ASP A 31 -3.29 8.19 -62.38
N ASN A 32 -2.88 9.45 -62.55
CA ASN A 32 -3.33 10.53 -61.67
C ASN A 32 -4.79 10.92 -61.93
N ASP A 33 -5.33 10.62 -63.11
CA ASP A 33 -6.68 11.03 -63.53
C ASP A 33 -7.79 10.49 -62.58
N ALA A 34 -7.65 9.27 -62.07
CA ALA A 34 -8.60 8.71 -61.09
C ALA A 34 -8.61 9.49 -59.76
N ARG A 35 -7.44 9.94 -59.29
CA ARG A 35 -7.30 10.72 -58.05
C ARG A 35 -7.72 12.17 -58.26
N ARG A 36 -7.37 12.75 -59.42
CA ARG A 36 -7.78 14.08 -59.87
C ARG A 36 -9.30 14.17 -60.04
N LYS A 37 -9.95 13.12 -60.56
CA LYS A 37 -11.41 13.00 -60.61
C LYS A 37 -12.04 13.00 -59.21
N GLN A 38 -11.48 12.28 -58.24
CA GLN A 38 -11.95 12.34 -56.84
C GLN A 38 -11.76 13.72 -56.19
N GLU A 39 -10.77 14.51 -56.59
CA GLU A 39 -10.58 15.89 -56.12
C GLU A 39 -11.54 16.88 -56.83
N ILE A 40 -11.71 16.76 -58.15
CA ILE A 40 -12.64 17.61 -58.93
C ILE A 40 -14.12 17.34 -58.55
N GLN A 41 -14.49 16.09 -58.24
CA GLN A 41 -15.82 15.73 -57.71
C GLN A 41 -16.16 16.45 -56.39
N ARG A 42 -15.15 16.93 -55.65
CA ARG A 42 -15.34 17.67 -54.38
C ARG A 42 -15.39 19.19 -54.58
N LEU A 43 -15.05 19.68 -55.78
CA LEU A 43 -14.96 21.10 -56.09
C LEU A 43 -16.29 21.86 -55.91
N PRO A 44 -17.47 21.34 -56.34
CA PRO A 44 -18.74 22.03 -56.11
C PRO A 44 -19.05 22.19 -54.61
N LEU A 45 -18.77 21.14 -53.82
CA LEU A 45 -18.98 21.16 -52.38
C LEU A 45 -18.11 22.22 -51.69
N PHE A 46 -16.84 22.35 -52.08
CA PHE A 46 -15.95 23.40 -51.57
C PHE A 46 -16.42 24.80 -51.95
N LEU A 47 -16.77 25.04 -53.22
CA LEU A 47 -17.28 26.33 -53.69
C LEU A 47 -18.60 26.72 -53.00
N ARG A 48 -19.47 25.74 -52.70
CA ARG A 48 -20.73 25.97 -51.99
C ARG A 48 -20.54 26.21 -50.49
N ILE A 49 -19.57 25.57 -49.85
CA ILE A 49 -19.16 25.89 -48.48
C ILE A 49 -18.62 27.32 -48.41
N LEU A 50 -17.77 27.73 -49.36
CA LEU A 50 -17.20 29.08 -49.42
C LEU A 50 -18.26 30.17 -49.67
N SER A 51 -19.24 29.94 -50.54
CA SER A 51 -20.31 30.90 -50.82
C SER A 51 -21.37 31.00 -49.71
N LEU A 52 -21.66 29.91 -48.99
CA LEU A 52 -22.59 29.93 -47.85
C LEU A 52 -21.98 30.49 -46.55
N ALA A 53 -20.66 30.58 -46.44
CA ALA A 53 -19.96 30.91 -45.19
C ALA A 53 -19.75 32.41 -44.92
N ARG A 54 -20.31 33.34 -45.72
CA ARG A 54 -20.08 34.79 -45.57
C ARG A 54 -21.36 35.63 -45.45
N PRO A 55 -21.57 36.33 -44.32
CA PRO A 55 -21.99 37.73 -44.37
C PRO A 55 -20.83 38.59 -44.89
N LEU A 56 -21.13 39.66 -45.63
CA LEU A 56 -20.13 40.54 -46.28
C LEU A 56 -19.29 41.42 -45.31
N THR A 57 -19.37 41.18 -44.01
CA THR A 57 -18.70 41.97 -42.95
C THR A 57 -17.46 41.28 -42.36
N ALA A 58 -17.00 40.18 -42.97
CA ALA A 58 -15.90 39.34 -42.46
C ALA A 58 -14.70 39.22 -43.43
N VAL A 59 -14.56 40.19 -44.34
CA VAL A 59 -13.27 40.49 -45.00
C VAL A 59 -12.67 41.67 -44.24
N PRO A 60 -11.44 41.57 -43.70
CA PRO A 60 -10.76 42.75 -43.18
C PRO A 60 -10.57 43.76 -44.31
N THR A 61 -11.02 44.99 -44.11
CA THR A 61 -10.57 46.11 -44.94
C THR A 61 -9.07 46.24 -44.74
N PHE A 62 -8.29 45.88 -45.76
CA PHE A 62 -6.87 46.21 -45.81
C PHE A 62 -6.78 47.73 -45.97
N GLU A 63 -6.55 48.42 -44.85
CA GLU A 63 -6.24 49.85 -44.87
C GLU A 63 -4.89 50.05 -45.56
N ASP A 64 -4.95 50.75 -46.68
CA ASP A 64 -3.90 51.54 -47.33
C ASP A 64 -2.44 51.12 -47.09
N ASN A 65 -1.88 50.42 -48.08
CA ASN A 65 -0.71 50.96 -48.75
C ASN A 65 -0.82 50.73 -50.26
N GLU A 66 -0.36 51.71 -51.03
CA GLU A 66 -0.61 51.82 -52.47
C GLU A 66 0.15 50.75 -53.27
N THR A 67 -0.53 49.99 -54.14
CA THR A 67 -0.40 50.17 -55.62
C THR A 67 -1.21 49.14 -56.42
N ASN A 68 -1.88 49.65 -57.46
CA ASN A 68 -2.44 48.95 -58.62
C ASN A 68 -3.57 47.93 -58.37
N GLY A 69 -4.65 48.06 -59.14
CA GLY A 69 -5.85 47.22 -59.00
C GLY A 69 -5.59 45.76 -59.38
N ILE A 70 -5.97 44.86 -58.47
CA ILE A 70 -6.28 43.48 -58.82
C ILE A 70 -7.65 43.50 -59.51
N ASP A 71 -7.72 42.93 -60.70
CA ASP A 71 -8.85 43.08 -61.60
C ASP A 71 -10.05 42.21 -61.17
N ASP A 72 -11.19 42.82 -60.85
CA ASP A 72 -12.44 42.11 -60.55
C ASP A 72 -12.90 41.24 -61.74
N GLU A 73 -12.51 41.58 -62.98
CA GLU A 73 -12.75 40.72 -64.16
C GLU A 73 -12.04 39.36 -64.02
N LEU A 74 -10.85 39.33 -63.40
CA LEU A 74 -10.07 38.10 -63.24
C LEU A 74 -10.66 37.18 -62.16
N VAL A 75 -11.25 37.75 -61.11
CA VAL A 75 -12.04 37.00 -60.11
C VAL A 75 -13.28 36.41 -60.77
N HIS A 76 -14.07 37.23 -61.49
CA HIS A 76 -15.28 36.75 -62.18
C HIS A 76 -14.99 35.66 -63.23
N ARG A 77 -13.97 35.86 -64.08
CA ARG A 77 -13.55 34.88 -65.10
C ARG A 77 -13.00 33.58 -64.49
N THR A 78 -12.49 33.63 -63.26
CA THR A 78 -12.08 32.42 -62.50
C THR A 78 -13.30 31.68 -61.96
N VAL A 79 -14.34 32.39 -61.50
CA VAL A 79 -15.61 31.77 -61.08
C VAL A 79 -16.31 31.08 -62.25
N GLU A 80 -16.49 31.76 -63.40
CA GLU A 80 -17.10 31.14 -64.60
C GLU A 80 -16.41 29.83 -65.00
N ARG A 81 -15.07 29.82 -65.01
CA ARG A 81 -14.29 28.60 -65.35
C ARG A 81 -14.45 27.47 -64.34
N LEU A 82 -14.64 27.79 -63.05
CA LEU A 82 -14.89 26.79 -62.02
C LEU A 82 -16.32 26.23 -62.11
N GLU A 83 -17.28 27.04 -62.56
CA GLU A 83 -18.66 26.61 -62.85
C GLU A 83 -18.72 25.71 -64.10
N ASP A 84 -18.03 26.05 -65.18
CA ASP A 84 -17.90 25.20 -66.39
C ASP A 84 -17.24 23.83 -66.08
N VAL A 85 -16.19 23.81 -65.25
CA VAL A 85 -15.53 22.56 -64.84
C VAL A 85 -16.40 21.74 -63.87
N ALA A 86 -17.24 22.38 -63.05
CA ALA A 86 -18.22 21.67 -62.23
C ALA A 86 -19.33 21.03 -63.10
N ALA A 87 -19.81 21.76 -64.12
CA ALA A 87 -20.90 21.34 -65.01
C ALA A 87 -20.55 20.18 -65.96
N THR A 88 -19.28 19.78 -66.06
CA THR A 88 -18.80 18.76 -67.01
C THR A 88 -18.61 17.35 -66.44
N TYR A 89 -18.88 17.13 -65.14
CA TYR A 89 -18.77 15.81 -64.49
C TYR A 89 -20.10 15.34 -63.90
N SER A 90 -20.67 14.24 -64.42
CA SER A 90 -21.95 13.71 -63.90
C SER A 90 -21.91 13.30 -62.42
N MET A 91 -20.78 12.79 -61.92
CA MET A 91 -20.62 12.53 -60.48
C MET A 91 -20.54 13.81 -59.62
N ALA A 92 -20.22 14.96 -60.23
CA ALA A 92 -20.34 16.25 -59.54
C ALA A 92 -21.83 16.65 -59.40
N GLU A 93 -22.68 16.34 -60.39
CA GLU A 93 -24.14 16.43 -60.22
C GLU A 93 -24.64 15.49 -59.12
N GLU A 94 -24.19 14.22 -59.07
CA GLU A 94 -24.61 13.28 -58.01
C GLU A 94 -24.24 13.79 -56.61
N VAL A 95 -23.00 14.26 -56.42
CA VAL A 95 -22.56 14.82 -55.14
C VAL A 95 -23.31 16.12 -54.82
N ASP A 96 -23.48 17.06 -55.76
CA ASP A 96 -24.20 18.31 -55.48
C ASP A 96 -25.71 18.09 -55.26
N VAL A 97 -26.34 17.14 -55.96
CA VAL A 97 -27.71 16.69 -55.68
C VAL A 97 -27.79 16.13 -54.26
N VAL A 98 -26.85 15.28 -53.84
CA VAL A 98 -26.82 14.77 -52.46
C VAL A 98 -26.56 15.88 -51.44
N THR A 99 -25.56 16.74 -51.62
CA THR A 99 -25.10 17.69 -50.58
C THR A 99 -25.90 18.99 -50.53
N SER A 100 -26.53 19.36 -51.64
CA SER A 100 -27.12 20.69 -51.85
C SER A 100 -28.62 20.66 -52.13
N TYR A 101 -29.17 19.50 -52.54
CA TYR A 101 -30.61 19.29 -52.64
C TYR A 101 -31.14 18.28 -51.60
N LEU A 102 -30.72 17.01 -51.65
CA LEU A 102 -31.26 15.94 -50.82
C LEU A 102 -30.93 16.14 -49.33
N ALA A 103 -29.66 16.33 -48.97
CA ALA A 103 -29.24 16.49 -47.58
C ALA A 103 -29.84 17.74 -46.94
N PRO A 104 -29.82 18.95 -47.55
CA PRO A 104 -30.46 20.11 -46.94
C PRO A 104 -31.98 19.97 -46.86
N ASN A 105 -32.64 19.31 -47.82
CA ASN A 105 -34.09 19.17 -47.82
C ASN A 105 -34.58 18.11 -46.80
N MET A 106 -33.93 16.95 -46.72
CA MET A 106 -34.24 15.89 -45.76
C MET A 106 -33.81 16.26 -44.35
N SER A 107 -32.56 16.70 -44.16
CA SER A 107 -32.03 17.05 -42.83
C SER A 107 -32.63 18.34 -42.27
N ARG A 108 -33.28 19.21 -43.05
CA ARG A 108 -34.03 20.37 -42.52
C ARG A 108 -35.09 19.98 -41.48
N LYS A 109 -35.68 18.79 -41.56
CA LYS A 109 -36.59 18.27 -40.52
C LYS A 109 -35.86 17.87 -39.23
N ILE A 110 -34.61 17.41 -39.35
CA ILE A 110 -33.77 16.96 -38.23
C ILE A 110 -33.08 18.15 -37.55
N GLY A 111 -32.56 19.11 -38.32
CA GLY A 111 -32.00 20.37 -37.81
C GLY A 111 -33.06 21.31 -37.19
N GLN A 112 -34.35 21.00 -37.35
CA GLN A 112 -35.45 21.64 -36.61
C GLN A 112 -35.77 20.96 -35.28
N LEU A 113 -35.27 19.74 -35.02
CA LEU A 113 -35.36 19.14 -33.70
C LEU A 113 -34.41 19.89 -32.74
N PRO A 114 -34.74 19.99 -31.44
CA PRO A 114 -33.80 20.53 -30.47
C PRO A 114 -32.51 19.67 -30.44
N PRO A 115 -31.34 20.26 -30.21
CA PRO A 115 -30.12 19.47 -29.98
C PRO A 115 -30.35 18.53 -28.79
N LEU A 116 -29.93 17.27 -28.93
CA LEU A 116 -30.13 16.24 -27.90
C LEU A 116 -29.68 16.75 -26.53
N ARG A 117 -30.57 16.63 -25.54
CA ARG A 117 -30.30 17.01 -24.15
C ARG A 117 -30.33 15.78 -23.27
N LYS A 118 -29.55 15.81 -22.19
CA LYS A 118 -29.75 14.88 -21.08
C LYS A 118 -30.97 15.30 -20.25
N THR A 119 -31.76 14.32 -19.80
CA THR A 119 -32.82 14.51 -18.80
C THR A 119 -32.21 14.79 -17.43
N LYS A 120 -33.04 15.04 -16.41
CA LYS A 120 -32.57 15.14 -15.02
C LYS A 120 -31.99 13.80 -14.50
N GLU A 121 -32.42 12.67 -15.05
CA GLU A 121 -31.84 11.34 -14.75
C GLU A 121 -30.54 11.04 -15.54
N GLY A 122 -30.10 11.93 -16.43
CA GLY A 122 -28.84 11.80 -17.18
C GLY A 122 -28.93 10.99 -18.49
N GLU A 123 -30.09 10.38 -18.77
CA GLU A 123 -30.45 9.75 -20.04
C GLU A 123 -30.56 10.78 -21.17
N TRP A 124 -30.35 10.40 -22.42
CA TRP A 124 -30.57 11.29 -23.57
C TRP A 124 -32.03 11.25 -24.03
N ASP A 125 -32.69 12.40 -24.14
CA ASP A 125 -34.04 12.43 -24.73
C ASP A 125 -33.97 12.21 -26.24
N THR A 126 -34.13 10.95 -26.63
CA THR A 126 -34.07 10.47 -28.00
C THR A 126 -35.44 10.37 -28.67
N LYS A 127 -36.55 10.74 -28.00
CA LYS A 127 -37.92 10.44 -28.44
C LYS A 127 -38.25 11.01 -29.83
N ASP A 128 -37.87 12.25 -30.10
CA ASP A 128 -38.08 12.88 -31.41
C ASP A 128 -37.17 12.29 -32.50
N LEU A 129 -35.91 11.97 -32.17
CA LEU A 129 -34.97 11.33 -33.10
C LEU A 129 -35.42 9.88 -33.42
N ALA A 130 -35.99 9.16 -32.46
CA ALA A 130 -36.58 7.84 -32.63
C ALA A 130 -37.85 7.88 -33.49
N ALA A 131 -38.64 8.97 -33.44
CA ALA A 131 -39.76 9.17 -34.35
C ALA A 131 -39.29 9.40 -35.79
N VAL A 132 -38.22 10.18 -36.00
CA VAL A 132 -37.58 10.32 -37.32
C VAL A 132 -37.00 9.00 -37.80
N ALA A 133 -36.26 8.27 -36.96
CA ALA A 133 -35.64 6.99 -37.31
C ALA A 133 -36.66 5.91 -37.72
N LYS A 134 -37.90 5.96 -37.21
CA LYS A 134 -38.98 5.05 -37.60
C LYS A 134 -39.69 5.47 -38.90
N ASN A 135 -39.80 6.76 -39.20
CA ASN A 135 -40.39 7.24 -40.45
C ASN A 135 -40.01 8.71 -40.76
N PRO A 136 -38.88 8.95 -41.47
CA PRO A 136 -38.34 10.30 -41.71
C PRO A 136 -39.22 11.17 -42.63
N ARG A 137 -40.21 10.58 -43.31
CA ARG A 137 -41.14 11.31 -44.18
C ARG A 137 -42.34 11.91 -43.43
N SER A 138 -42.78 11.34 -42.30
CA SER A 138 -44.19 11.43 -41.82
C SER A 138 -44.65 12.60 -40.91
N SER A 139 -43.77 13.41 -40.31
CA SER A 139 -44.09 14.20 -39.09
C SER A 139 -45.00 15.45 -39.21
N SER A 140 -45.59 15.76 -40.36
CA SER A 140 -46.14 17.11 -40.66
C SER A 140 -47.52 17.49 -40.07
N LYS A 141 -48.03 16.78 -39.06
CA LYS A 141 -49.37 17.04 -38.46
C LYS A 141 -49.40 17.00 -36.93
N ARG A 142 -49.04 18.12 -36.28
CA ARG A 142 -49.34 18.38 -34.86
C ARG A 142 -49.83 19.81 -34.68
N LYS A 143 -51.06 19.99 -34.19
CA LYS A 143 -51.76 21.29 -34.11
C LYS A 143 -51.80 21.77 -32.65
N ARG A 144 -51.41 23.02 -32.38
CA ARG A 144 -51.47 23.61 -31.02
C ARG A 144 -52.92 23.85 -30.58
N THR A 145 -53.17 23.67 -29.28
CA THR A 145 -54.33 24.16 -28.53
C THR A 145 -53.82 24.75 -27.20
N LEU A 146 -54.47 25.80 -26.69
CA LEU A 146 -53.88 26.71 -25.69
C LEU A 146 -54.98 27.57 -25.03
N SER A 147 -55.31 27.37 -23.74
CA SER A 147 -56.11 28.28 -22.89
C SER A 147 -56.20 27.81 -21.44
N GLU A 148 -55.97 28.74 -20.50
CA GLU A 148 -56.63 28.92 -19.17
C GLU A 148 -56.54 27.79 -18.10
N GLY A 149 -56.55 28.07 -16.79
CA GLY A 149 -56.71 29.35 -16.06
C GLY A 149 -56.04 29.35 -14.66
N ILE A 150 -56.25 30.40 -13.87
CA ILE A 150 -55.59 30.71 -12.58
C ILE A 150 -56.55 30.44 -11.39
N PRO A 151 -56.05 30.11 -10.17
CA PRO A 151 -56.86 29.56 -9.08
C PRO A 151 -57.34 30.60 -8.04
N ASP A 152 -58.25 30.16 -7.16
CA ASP A 152 -58.54 30.53 -5.74
C ASP A 152 -59.80 29.70 -5.34
N GLY A 153 -60.16 29.38 -4.09
CA GLY A 153 -59.51 29.53 -2.78
C GLY A 153 -60.44 29.04 -1.63
N ASP A 154 -59.85 28.35 -0.64
CA ASP A 154 -60.20 28.23 0.80
C ASP A 154 -61.57 27.75 1.38
N GLU A 155 -61.43 27.12 2.56
CA GLU A 155 -62.33 27.04 3.74
C GLU A 155 -63.67 26.24 3.74
N ASP A 156 -63.56 25.01 4.26
CA ASP A 156 -64.14 24.53 5.54
C ASP A 156 -65.59 24.05 5.78
N ASP A 157 -65.64 23.17 6.80
CA ASP A 157 -66.70 22.74 7.72
C ASP A 157 -67.89 21.84 7.31
N ALA A 158 -67.66 20.54 7.59
CA ALA A 158 -68.39 19.77 8.63
C ALA A 158 -69.63 18.92 8.27
N ILE A 159 -69.99 18.08 9.27
CA ILE A 159 -71.10 17.12 9.36
C ILE A 159 -70.87 15.84 8.49
N ARG A 160 -70.66 14.60 8.97
CA ARG A 160 -70.91 13.82 10.22
C ARG A 160 -71.99 12.73 10.01
N ASP A 161 -71.76 11.58 10.64
CA ASP A 161 -72.61 10.37 10.75
C ASP A 161 -72.88 9.62 9.43
N SER A 162 -73.19 8.31 9.41
CA SER A 162 -72.77 7.17 10.25
C SER A 162 -73.30 5.87 9.61
N SER A 163 -72.80 4.70 10.06
CA SER A 163 -73.47 3.36 9.96
C SER A 163 -73.79 2.81 8.55
N ALA A 164 -74.11 1.53 8.37
CA ALA A 164 -73.70 0.26 9.01
C ALA A 164 -74.26 -0.90 8.14
N ASP A 165 -73.90 -2.14 8.51
CA ASP A 165 -74.55 -3.42 8.14
C ASP A 165 -74.47 -3.80 6.62
N ASP A 166 -74.03 -4.99 6.18
CA ASP A 166 -74.13 -6.38 6.66
C ASP A 166 -75.55 -6.99 6.67
N GLU A 167 -75.99 -7.55 5.53
CA GLU A 167 -76.94 -8.67 5.48
C GLU A 167 -76.49 -9.72 4.45
N ASP A 168 -76.02 -10.87 4.92
CA ASP A 168 -75.93 -12.13 4.17
C ASP A 168 -77.28 -12.87 4.28
N ALA A 169 -77.89 -13.32 3.17
CA ALA A 169 -78.98 -14.30 3.20
C ALA A 169 -79.14 -15.15 1.92
N ASP A 170 -79.14 -16.45 2.14
CA ASP A 170 -79.23 -17.61 1.23
C ASP A 170 -80.37 -17.69 0.18
N ALA A 171 -80.05 -18.48 -0.87
CA ALA A 171 -80.87 -19.49 -1.58
C ALA A 171 -82.24 -19.13 -2.23
N SER A 172 -82.35 -19.36 -3.56
CA SER A 172 -82.89 -20.62 -4.15
C SER A 172 -83.28 -20.55 -5.66
N GLY A 173 -83.29 -21.71 -6.35
CA GLY A 173 -84.34 -22.07 -7.33
C GLY A 173 -84.28 -21.64 -8.82
N GLU A 174 -83.75 -22.52 -9.68
CA GLU A 174 -84.27 -22.98 -11.01
C GLU A 174 -84.67 -22.02 -12.20
N GLU A 175 -84.05 -22.31 -13.37
CA GLU A 175 -84.48 -22.27 -14.80
C GLU A 175 -85.33 -21.14 -15.47
N GLY A 176 -84.99 -20.81 -16.74
CA GLY A 176 -85.87 -20.08 -17.69
C GLY A 176 -85.14 -19.49 -18.93
N ASP A 177 -85.74 -19.50 -20.14
CA ASP A 177 -85.02 -19.26 -21.43
C ASP A 177 -85.75 -18.38 -22.48
N ALA A 178 -84.98 -17.67 -23.33
CA ALA A 178 -85.29 -17.00 -24.63
C ALA A 178 -86.37 -15.84 -24.68
N ALA A 179 -86.59 -15.03 -25.76
CA ALA A 179 -86.08 -14.95 -27.15
C ALA A 179 -86.28 -13.55 -27.86
N GLY A 180 -85.54 -13.26 -28.95
CA GLY A 180 -85.89 -12.32 -30.07
C GLY A 180 -85.44 -10.84 -29.97
N ALA A 181 -85.45 -9.96 -31.02
CA ALA A 181 -85.55 -10.02 -32.51
C ALA A 181 -85.46 -8.55 -33.08
N ASP A 182 -85.24 -8.13 -34.35
CA ASP A 182 -84.73 -8.65 -35.66
C ASP A 182 -84.40 -7.42 -36.59
N GLY A 183 -83.31 -7.43 -37.39
CA GLY A 183 -83.22 -6.67 -38.68
C GLY A 183 -81.91 -5.94 -39.03
N LYS A 184 -81.76 -5.13 -40.10
CA LYS A 184 -82.41 -4.90 -41.44
C LYS A 184 -81.58 -3.78 -42.19
N LYS A 185 -81.36 -3.56 -43.51
CA LYS A 185 -81.32 -4.21 -44.87
C LYS A 185 -80.29 -3.37 -45.74
N ARG A 186 -80.24 -3.04 -47.07
CA ARG A 186 -81.13 -3.13 -48.27
C ARG A 186 -80.46 -2.89 -49.70
N LYS A 187 -79.24 -3.39 -50.05
CA LYS A 187 -78.70 -3.59 -51.46
C LYS A 187 -78.25 -2.40 -52.39
N GLY A 188 -77.30 -2.65 -53.31
CA GLY A 188 -77.01 -1.83 -54.53
C GLY A 188 -75.79 -2.29 -55.42
N PRO A 189 -75.89 -2.49 -56.76
CA PRO A 189 -74.76 -2.95 -57.62
C PRO A 189 -74.55 -2.25 -59.00
N LYS A 190 -73.31 -2.25 -59.59
CA LYS A 190 -72.99 -2.48 -61.04
C LYS A 190 -71.54 -2.17 -61.54
N ILE A 191 -71.19 -2.80 -62.69
CA ILE A 191 -70.23 -2.42 -63.76
C ILE A 191 -68.71 -2.68 -63.59
N ARG A 192 -68.09 -3.19 -64.68
CA ARG A 192 -66.65 -3.37 -64.91
C ARG A 192 -66.02 -2.14 -65.58
N LYS A 193 -64.75 -1.83 -65.27
CA LYS A 193 -63.76 -1.32 -66.26
C LYS A 193 -62.33 -1.64 -65.78
N THR A 194 -61.45 -1.96 -66.73
CA THR A 194 -60.05 -2.32 -66.50
C THR A 194 -59.12 -1.13 -66.65
N ILE A 195 -58.19 -0.94 -65.71
CA ILE A 195 -56.97 -0.13 -65.85
C ILE A 195 -55.83 -0.98 -65.27
N LEU A 196 -54.68 -0.97 -65.94
CA LEU A 196 -53.54 -1.86 -65.68
C LEU A 196 -52.63 -1.38 -64.54
N ASP A 197 -51.89 -2.33 -63.98
CA ASP A 197 -50.87 -2.10 -62.97
C ASP A 197 -49.69 -1.29 -63.52
N ARG A 198 -49.53 -0.09 -62.94
CA ARG A 198 -48.35 0.76 -63.09
C ARG A 198 -47.64 1.01 -61.76
N ARG A 199 -48.30 0.71 -60.64
CA ARG A 199 -47.83 1.08 -59.29
C ARG A 199 -46.66 0.25 -58.78
N GLU A 200 -46.59 -1.03 -59.12
CA GLU A 200 -45.52 -1.91 -58.63
C GLU A 200 -44.17 -1.59 -59.31
N SER A 201 -44.20 -1.23 -60.61
CA SER A 201 -43.02 -0.71 -61.32
C SER A 201 -42.55 0.65 -60.81
N GLU A 202 -43.45 1.52 -60.36
CA GLU A 202 -43.10 2.83 -59.76
C GLU A 202 -42.63 2.70 -58.30
N ILE A 203 -42.87 1.56 -57.64
CA ILE A 203 -42.30 1.24 -56.32
C ILE A 203 -40.87 0.70 -56.51
N ALA A 204 -40.66 -0.32 -57.35
CA ALA A 204 -39.34 -0.88 -57.60
C ALA A 204 -38.33 0.18 -58.11
N ALA A 205 -38.74 1.04 -59.05
CA ALA A 205 -37.90 2.12 -59.56
C ALA A 205 -37.68 3.29 -58.56
N ALA A 206 -38.40 3.31 -57.43
CA ALA A 206 -38.19 4.28 -56.36
C ALA A 206 -37.19 3.78 -55.30
N GLU A 207 -37.02 2.47 -55.16
CA GLU A 207 -36.12 1.86 -54.17
C GLU A 207 -34.65 1.98 -54.56
N ASP A 208 -34.33 1.93 -55.86
CA ASP A 208 -32.97 2.20 -56.42
C ASP A 208 -32.60 3.71 -56.46
N SER A 209 -33.44 4.61 -55.95
CA SER A 209 -33.18 6.05 -56.04
C SER A 209 -32.12 6.53 -55.04
N GLN A 210 -31.30 7.51 -55.43
CA GLN A 210 -30.35 8.16 -54.51
C GLN A 210 -31.05 8.75 -53.27
N GLU A 211 -32.31 9.23 -53.40
CA GLU A 211 -33.10 9.63 -52.23
C GLU A 211 -33.41 8.43 -51.32
N ALA A 212 -33.78 7.26 -51.85
CA ALA A 212 -34.02 6.07 -51.05
C ALA A 212 -32.74 5.60 -50.33
N THR A 213 -31.59 5.55 -51.00
CA THR A 213 -30.29 5.23 -50.38
C THR A 213 -29.90 6.25 -49.32
N PHE A 214 -30.09 7.54 -49.58
CA PHE A 214 -29.85 8.62 -48.60
C PHE A 214 -30.79 8.50 -47.39
N VAL A 215 -32.08 8.25 -47.62
CA VAL A 215 -33.10 8.10 -46.56
C VAL A 215 -32.87 6.82 -45.76
N LYS A 216 -32.50 5.70 -46.39
CA LYS A 216 -32.11 4.45 -45.70
C LYS A 216 -30.86 4.68 -44.85
N THR A 217 -29.80 5.28 -45.41
CA THR A 217 -28.58 5.66 -44.67
C THR A 217 -28.89 6.57 -43.48
N LEU A 218 -29.74 7.59 -43.66
CA LEU A 218 -30.16 8.51 -42.61
C LEU A 218 -31.01 7.81 -41.53
N SER A 219 -31.88 6.88 -41.94
CA SER A 219 -32.74 6.10 -41.04
C SER A 219 -31.93 5.08 -40.23
N GLU A 220 -30.98 4.38 -40.87
CA GLU A 220 -30.02 3.49 -40.21
C GLU A 220 -29.14 4.27 -39.23
N LEU A 221 -28.54 5.39 -39.65
CA LEU A 221 -27.69 6.21 -38.80
C LEU A 221 -28.44 6.81 -37.61
N ALA A 222 -29.66 7.31 -37.81
CA ALA A 222 -30.51 7.79 -36.73
C ALA A 222 -30.93 6.66 -35.78
N SER A 223 -31.27 5.48 -36.30
CA SER A 223 -31.58 4.28 -35.50
C SER A 223 -30.37 3.84 -34.67
N LEU A 224 -29.18 3.82 -35.28
CA LEU A 224 -27.93 3.45 -34.63
C LEU A 224 -27.59 4.43 -33.50
N VAL A 225 -27.72 5.74 -33.74
CA VAL A 225 -27.50 6.77 -32.71
C VAL A 225 -28.54 6.67 -31.59
N VAL A 226 -29.82 6.46 -31.88
CA VAL A 226 -30.86 6.26 -30.85
C VAL A 226 -30.56 5.02 -30.00
N ALA A 227 -30.29 3.87 -30.64
CA ALA A 227 -30.00 2.62 -29.94
C ALA A 227 -28.67 2.65 -29.17
N ALA A 228 -27.67 3.39 -29.67
CA ALA A 228 -26.40 3.60 -28.99
C ALA A 228 -26.44 4.69 -27.90
N LEU A 229 -27.49 5.50 -27.80
CA LEU A 229 -27.69 6.47 -26.71
C LEU A 229 -28.66 5.98 -25.62
N ALA A 230 -29.42 4.91 -25.88
CA ALA A 230 -30.22 4.23 -24.86
C ALA A 230 -29.33 3.61 -23.76
N PRO A 231 -29.75 3.61 -22.49
CA PRO A 231 -29.03 2.91 -21.43
C PRO A 231 -28.91 1.40 -21.74
N LEU A 232 -27.90 0.74 -21.16
CA LEU A 232 -27.87 -0.71 -21.14
C LEU A 232 -28.75 -1.20 -20.00
N GLU A 233 -29.83 -1.90 -20.35
CA GLU A 233 -30.65 -2.62 -19.37
C GLU A 233 -29.78 -3.69 -18.69
N GLU A 234 -29.44 -3.49 -17.42
CA GLU A 234 -28.72 -4.49 -16.63
C GLU A 234 -29.57 -5.78 -16.57
N SER A 235 -29.08 -6.86 -17.18
CA SER A 235 -29.77 -8.14 -17.19
C SER A 235 -29.75 -8.78 -15.80
N SER A 236 -30.76 -8.43 -15.01
CA SER A 236 -30.94 -8.78 -13.59
C SER A 236 -31.30 -10.25 -13.37
N ASN A 237 -30.37 -11.15 -13.74
CA ASN A 237 -30.45 -12.59 -13.51
C ASN A 237 -30.26 -12.97 -12.02
N GLY A 238 -31.19 -12.51 -11.18
CA GLY A 238 -31.39 -12.97 -9.81
C GLY A 238 -32.24 -14.25 -9.75
N GLY A 239 -31.86 -15.27 -10.52
CA GLY A 239 -32.58 -16.56 -10.59
C GLY A 239 -31.99 -17.58 -9.61
N ASP A 240 -32.72 -17.87 -8.53
CA ASP A 240 -32.29 -18.84 -7.52
C ASP A 240 -32.40 -20.29 -8.05
N ALA A 241 -31.36 -21.10 -7.88
CA ALA A 241 -31.15 -22.36 -8.61
C ALA A 241 -31.05 -23.58 -7.66
N GLY A 242 -32.02 -23.72 -6.76
CA GLY A 242 -32.17 -24.88 -5.88
C GLY A 242 -33.15 -25.92 -6.43
N GLY A 243 -32.68 -26.84 -7.29
CA GLY A 243 -33.52 -27.93 -7.81
C GLY A 243 -32.72 -29.00 -8.57
N GLY A 244 -32.69 -30.23 -8.04
CA GLY A 244 -32.08 -31.38 -8.72
C GLY A 244 -33.11 -32.12 -9.58
N GLY A 245 -32.75 -32.44 -10.83
CA GLY A 245 -33.58 -33.24 -11.73
C GLY A 245 -32.80 -33.72 -12.95
N THR A 246 -32.80 -35.04 -13.18
CA THR A 246 -32.18 -35.67 -14.35
C THR A 246 -33.21 -35.91 -15.45
N ALA A 247 -33.03 -35.29 -16.62
CA ALA A 247 -33.73 -35.62 -17.86
C ALA A 247 -32.93 -35.11 -19.08
N GLU A 248 -33.21 -35.67 -20.25
CA GLU A 248 -32.46 -35.43 -21.50
C GLU A 248 -33.12 -34.37 -22.41
N GLY A 249 -32.27 -33.63 -23.14
CA GLY A 249 -32.49 -33.29 -24.55
C GLY A 249 -33.71 -32.46 -24.97
N THR A 250 -33.51 -31.16 -25.19
CA THR A 250 -33.98 -30.48 -26.43
C THR A 250 -33.21 -29.19 -26.67
N GLU A 251 -32.85 -28.91 -27.92
CA GLU A 251 -32.24 -27.63 -28.31
C GLU A 251 -33.31 -26.61 -28.68
N THR A 252 -33.30 -25.43 -28.04
CA THR A 252 -34.12 -24.27 -28.41
C THR A 252 -33.31 -22.99 -28.30
N GLU A 253 -33.36 -22.15 -29.33
CA GLU A 253 -32.48 -20.99 -29.48
C GLU A 253 -32.69 -19.91 -28.39
N GLY A 254 -31.74 -19.83 -27.46
CA GLY A 254 -31.65 -18.76 -26.46
C GLY A 254 -31.27 -17.41 -27.07
N ARG A 255 -32.23 -16.73 -27.72
CA ARG A 255 -32.05 -15.44 -28.40
C ARG A 255 -31.53 -14.35 -27.44
N SER A 256 -30.24 -14.08 -27.48
CA SER A 256 -29.53 -13.23 -26.51
C SER A 256 -29.91 -11.74 -26.62
N LYS A 257 -30.94 -11.34 -25.85
CA LYS A 257 -31.27 -9.91 -25.62
C LYS A 257 -30.05 -9.19 -25.02
N GLY A 258 -29.74 -8.00 -25.53
CA GLY A 258 -28.68 -7.11 -25.00
C GLY A 258 -27.57 -6.75 -26.00
N ARG A 259 -27.38 -7.51 -27.08
CA ARG A 259 -26.38 -7.15 -28.10
C ARG A 259 -26.99 -6.22 -29.16
N LEU A 260 -26.37 -5.05 -29.35
CA LEU A 260 -26.67 -4.09 -30.43
C LEU A 260 -26.15 -4.59 -31.80
N SER A 261 -26.59 -5.77 -32.23
CA SER A 261 -26.42 -6.19 -33.61
C SER A 261 -27.45 -5.47 -34.48
N LEU A 262 -26.97 -4.68 -35.44
CA LEU A 262 -27.71 -4.46 -36.69
C LEU A 262 -28.09 -5.84 -37.25
N THR A 263 -29.32 -6.01 -37.72
CA THR A 263 -29.75 -7.23 -38.41
C THR A 263 -28.88 -7.38 -39.66
N VAL A 264 -28.09 -8.45 -39.68
CA VAL A 264 -26.79 -8.51 -40.38
C VAL A 264 -26.92 -8.34 -41.89
N ASP A 265 -28.05 -8.77 -42.45
CA ASP A 265 -28.21 -9.07 -43.86
C ASP A 265 -28.75 -7.91 -44.72
N ASP A 266 -29.19 -6.79 -44.11
CA ASP A 266 -29.90 -5.69 -44.79
C ASP A 266 -29.27 -4.28 -44.61
N SER A 267 -28.24 -4.13 -43.78
CA SER A 267 -27.71 -2.81 -43.37
C SER A 267 -26.55 -2.32 -44.24
N ILE A 268 -26.70 -1.13 -44.84
CA ILE A 268 -25.67 -0.46 -45.65
C ILE A 268 -24.37 -0.24 -44.82
N LEU A 269 -24.51 -0.02 -43.52
CA LEU A 269 -23.37 0.21 -42.61
C LEU A 269 -22.55 -1.06 -42.31
N ASN A 270 -22.98 -2.23 -42.78
CA ASN A 270 -22.40 -3.54 -42.42
C ASN A 270 -21.80 -4.31 -43.60
N GLU A 271 -22.01 -3.88 -44.85
CA GLU A 271 -21.46 -4.57 -46.03
C GLU A 271 -19.93 -4.67 -45.96
N SER A 272 -19.39 -5.89 -45.99
CA SER A 272 -17.95 -6.10 -46.07
C SER A 272 -17.46 -5.85 -47.50
N THR A 273 -16.44 -5.02 -47.68
CA THR A 273 -15.84 -4.67 -48.99
C THR A 273 -15.00 -5.81 -49.60
N ALA A 274 -15.55 -7.02 -49.63
CA ALA A 274 -14.88 -8.28 -49.96
C ALA A 274 -15.70 -9.08 -51.00
N GLY A 275 -16.19 -8.41 -52.04
CA GLY A 275 -16.90 -9.01 -53.17
C GLY A 275 -16.65 -8.20 -54.44
N SER A 276 -15.78 -8.69 -55.33
CA SER A 276 -15.29 -7.93 -56.47
C SER A 276 -16.28 -7.83 -57.63
N GLY A 277 -16.38 -6.65 -58.25
CA GLY A 277 -16.76 -6.54 -59.67
C GLY A 277 -18.21 -6.17 -59.97
N GLY A 278 -18.90 -5.47 -59.06
CA GLY A 278 -20.16 -4.79 -59.35
C GLY A 278 -19.94 -3.32 -59.73
N ALA A 279 -20.62 -2.80 -60.76
CA ALA A 279 -20.40 -1.44 -61.29
C ALA A 279 -20.91 -0.28 -60.38
N MET A 280 -21.10 -0.53 -59.08
CA MET A 280 -21.49 0.43 -58.06
C MET A 280 -20.52 0.44 -56.86
N GLU A 281 -19.27 0.00 -57.07
CA GLU A 281 -18.14 -0.04 -56.10
C GLU A 281 -17.67 1.36 -55.61
N GLY A 282 -18.52 2.38 -55.76
CA GLY A 282 -18.28 3.80 -55.49
C GLY A 282 -19.36 4.46 -54.63
N SER A 283 -20.08 3.69 -53.80
CA SER A 283 -20.99 4.28 -52.80
C SER A 283 -20.22 5.15 -51.81
N ASP A 284 -20.19 6.47 -52.00
CA ASP A 284 -19.50 7.41 -51.12
C ASP A 284 -20.31 7.65 -49.83
N LEU A 285 -20.51 6.57 -49.08
CA LEU A 285 -21.12 6.53 -47.76
C LEU A 285 -20.39 7.46 -46.78
N GLY A 286 -19.08 7.66 -46.97
CA GLY A 286 -18.26 8.60 -46.19
C GLY A 286 -18.63 10.07 -46.45
N ALA A 287 -18.76 10.49 -47.71
CA ALA A 287 -19.27 11.82 -48.05
C ALA A 287 -20.76 11.97 -47.73
N THR A 288 -21.57 10.93 -47.93
CA THR A 288 -23.01 10.94 -47.63
C THR A 288 -23.27 11.15 -46.14
N VAL A 289 -22.58 10.41 -45.27
CA VAL A 289 -22.66 10.59 -43.81
C VAL A 289 -22.10 11.96 -43.39
N ALA A 290 -21.02 12.44 -44.00
CA ALA A 290 -20.52 13.79 -43.73
C ALA A 290 -21.53 14.88 -44.15
N ALA A 291 -22.18 14.74 -45.31
CA ALA A 291 -23.20 15.67 -45.83
C ALA A 291 -24.48 15.65 -44.97
N ILE A 292 -24.88 14.47 -44.48
CA ILE A 292 -25.91 14.32 -43.45
C ILE A 292 -25.53 15.13 -42.21
N MET A 293 -24.34 14.88 -41.65
CA MET A 293 -23.87 15.52 -40.41
C MET A 293 -23.76 17.05 -40.52
N CYS A 294 -23.28 17.57 -41.65
CA CYS A 294 -23.21 19.01 -41.90
C CYS A 294 -24.60 19.68 -41.94
N ASN A 295 -25.64 18.98 -42.43
CA ASN A 295 -27.00 19.50 -42.53
C ASN A 295 -27.92 19.11 -41.35
N ALA A 296 -27.54 18.13 -40.54
CA ALA A 296 -28.29 17.61 -39.39
C ALA A 296 -27.52 17.85 -38.08
N SER A 297 -27.61 19.08 -37.55
CA SER A 297 -26.93 19.53 -36.32
C SER A 297 -27.14 18.66 -35.06
N VAL A 298 -28.18 17.83 -35.06
CA VAL A 298 -28.52 16.85 -34.01
C VAL A 298 -27.65 15.58 -34.09
N LEU A 299 -27.27 15.17 -35.31
CA LEU A 299 -26.37 14.05 -35.60
C LEU A 299 -24.90 14.53 -35.54
N GLN A 300 -24.50 15.05 -34.37
CA GLN A 300 -23.14 15.51 -34.13
C GLN A 300 -22.11 14.38 -34.36
N SER A 301 -20.93 14.71 -34.88
CA SER A 301 -19.85 13.75 -35.19
C SER A 301 -19.48 12.88 -33.99
N ARG A 302 -19.59 13.44 -32.78
CA ARG A 302 -19.41 12.73 -31.50
C ARG A 302 -20.41 11.57 -31.34
N HIS A 303 -21.70 11.81 -31.57
CA HIS A 303 -22.74 10.80 -31.47
C HIS A 303 -22.60 9.73 -32.55
N VAL A 304 -22.24 10.12 -33.78
CA VAL A 304 -21.99 9.19 -34.89
C VAL A 304 -20.80 8.27 -34.60
N ALA A 305 -19.66 8.81 -34.18
CA ALA A 305 -18.48 8.01 -33.83
C ALA A 305 -18.75 7.09 -32.63
N TYR A 306 -19.42 7.59 -31.59
CA TYR A 306 -19.85 6.81 -30.43
C TYR A 306 -20.75 5.63 -30.83
N ALA A 307 -21.73 5.86 -31.71
CA ALA A 307 -22.65 4.83 -32.19
C ALA A 307 -21.97 3.74 -33.02
N LEU A 308 -21.10 4.13 -33.97
CA LEU A 308 -20.30 3.18 -34.76
C LEU A 308 -19.37 2.32 -33.89
N CYS A 309 -18.78 2.89 -32.84
CA CYS A 309 -17.97 2.15 -31.88
C CYS A 309 -18.82 1.22 -31.00
N ARG A 310 -19.95 1.69 -30.44
CA ARG A 310 -20.82 0.89 -29.55
C ARG A 310 -21.51 -0.27 -30.28
N ALA A 311 -21.81 -0.12 -31.57
CA ALA A 311 -22.25 -1.21 -32.43
C ALA A 311 -21.10 -2.13 -32.91
N ALA A 312 -19.84 -1.75 -32.65
CA ALA A 312 -18.62 -2.44 -33.06
C ALA A 312 -18.55 -2.78 -34.57
N THR A 313 -19.09 -1.89 -35.43
CA THR A 313 -19.13 -2.11 -36.89
C THR A 313 -17.72 -2.25 -37.46
N PRO A 314 -17.45 -3.23 -38.35
CA PRO A 314 -16.11 -3.45 -38.90
C PRO A 314 -15.60 -2.26 -39.73
N GLN A 315 -16.51 -1.50 -40.35
CA GLN A 315 -16.20 -0.29 -41.11
C GLN A 315 -15.88 0.95 -40.25
N ALA A 316 -16.10 0.94 -38.92
CA ALA A 316 -16.08 2.14 -38.08
C ALA A 316 -14.84 3.03 -38.30
N ALA A 317 -13.65 2.41 -38.34
CA ALA A 317 -12.39 3.10 -38.55
C ALA A 317 -12.27 3.74 -39.96
N TYR A 318 -12.74 3.06 -41.00
CA TYR A 318 -12.74 3.57 -42.39
C TYR A 318 -13.70 4.76 -42.53
N LEU A 319 -14.90 4.66 -41.97
CA LEU A 319 -15.88 5.75 -41.96
C LEU A 319 -15.35 6.97 -41.20
N MET A 320 -14.73 6.77 -40.03
CA MET A 320 -14.09 7.87 -39.28
C MET A 320 -12.95 8.55 -40.05
N THR A 321 -12.11 7.78 -40.76
CA THR A 321 -11.09 8.37 -41.65
C THR A 321 -11.71 9.14 -42.81
N ARG A 322 -12.76 8.63 -43.47
CA ARG A 322 -13.45 9.34 -44.57
C ARG A 322 -14.13 10.62 -44.09
N ILE A 323 -14.88 10.57 -42.99
CA ILE A 323 -15.55 11.75 -42.41
C ILE A 323 -14.51 12.77 -41.91
N GLY A 324 -13.44 12.32 -41.25
CA GLY A 324 -12.35 13.18 -40.79
C GLY A 324 -11.53 13.83 -41.92
N ALA A 325 -11.31 13.12 -43.02
CA ALA A 325 -10.65 13.66 -44.22
C ALA A 325 -11.55 14.65 -44.98
N ASN A 326 -12.85 14.35 -45.09
CA ASN A 326 -13.82 15.23 -45.76
C ASN A 326 -14.23 16.44 -44.91
N CYS A 327 -14.08 16.35 -43.58
CA CYS A 327 -14.36 17.43 -42.63
C CYS A 327 -13.35 17.43 -41.46
N PRO A 328 -12.15 18.03 -41.62
CA PRO A 328 -11.12 18.04 -40.58
C PRO A 328 -11.57 18.69 -39.25
N ALA A 329 -12.47 19.67 -39.31
CA ALA A 329 -13.08 20.30 -38.14
C ALA A 329 -13.90 19.31 -37.28
N SER A 330 -14.34 18.17 -37.85
CA SER A 330 -15.06 17.12 -37.13
C SER A 330 -14.13 16.18 -36.33
N VAL A 331 -12.84 16.11 -36.64
CA VAL A 331 -11.89 15.14 -36.05
C VAL A 331 -11.85 15.19 -34.52
N PRO A 332 -11.82 16.37 -33.84
CA PRO A 332 -11.88 16.42 -32.38
C PRO A 332 -13.19 15.87 -31.79
N SER A 333 -14.30 15.99 -32.53
CA SER A 333 -15.61 15.49 -32.11
C SER A 333 -15.77 13.99 -32.37
N LEU A 334 -15.30 13.49 -33.53
CA LEU A 334 -15.19 12.05 -33.82
C LEU A 334 -14.34 11.36 -32.75
N LEU A 335 -13.18 11.93 -32.43
CA LEU A 335 -12.29 11.43 -31.39
C LEU A 335 -12.99 11.35 -30.03
N LEU A 336 -13.72 12.39 -29.60
CA LEU A 336 -14.50 12.34 -28.36
C LEU A 336 -15.51 11.19 -28.35
N GLY A 337 -16.20 10.91 -29.47
CA GLY A 337 -17.15 9.80 -29.56
C GLY A 337 -16.49 8.42 -29.40
N CYS A 338 -15.30 8.22 -29.98
CA CYS A 338 -14.51 7.01 -29.77
C CYS A 338 -14.09 6.84 -28.30
N LEU A 339 -13.76 7.95 -27.61
CA LEU A 339 -13.34 7.93 -26.21
C LEU A 339 -14.53 7.65 -25.28
N ASP A 340 -15.69 8.24 -25.53
CA ASP A 340 -16.92 7.93 -24.79
C ASP A 340 -17.28 6.43 -24.88
N ALA A 341 -17.15 5.83 -26.07
CA ALA A 341 -17.45 4.41 -26.30
C ALA A 341 -16.42 3.48 -25.62
N TYR A 342 -15.16 3.89 -25.59
CA TYR A 342 -14.10 3.17 -24.87
C TYR A 342 -14.32 3.24 -23.35
N SER A 343 -14.60 4.42 -22.80
CA SER A 343 -14.84 4.59 -21.36
C SER A 343 -16.05 3.79 -20.87
N LEU A 344 -17.14 3.75 -21.65
CA LEU A 344 -18.29 2.89 -21.38
C LEU A 344 -17.90 1.40 -21.30
N ALA A 345 -17.30 0.88 -22.38
CA ALA A 345 -16.96 -0.54 -22.51
C ALA A 345 -15.88 -1.03 -21.52
N VAL A 346 -15.09 -0.10 -20.94
CA VAL A 346 -14.13 -0.39 -19.85
C VAL A 346 -14.81 -0.41 -18.48
N ALA A 347 -15.79 0.47 -18.22
CA ALA A 347 -16.55 0.47 -16.97
C ALA A 347 -17.33 -0.85 -16.77
N GLU A 348 -17.81 -1.44 -17.86
CA GLU A 348 -18.61 -2.68 -17.91
C GLU A 348 -17.79 -3.97 -17.70
N LYS A 349 -16.59 -3.88 -17.10
CA LYS A 349 -15.77 -5.04 -16.64
C LYS A 349 -15.47 -6.11 -17.69
N GLY A 350 -15.34 -5.71 -18.96
CA GLY A 350 -14.66 -6.50 -19.99
C GLY A 350 -15.52 -7.37 -20.92
N SER A 351 -16.85 -7.39 -20.77
CA SER A 351 -17.76 -8.09 -21.71
C SER A 351 -17.72 -7.54 -23.15
N HIS A 352 -17.23 -6.31 -23.34
CA HIS A 352 -17.36 -5.53 -24.58
C HIS A 352 -16.05 -5.36 -25.38
N ILE A 353 -15.22 -6.40 -25.44
CA ILE A 353 -13.97 -6.46 -26.24
C ILE A 353 -14.13 -5.92 -27.68
N PRO A 354 -15.22 -6.21 -28.44
CA PRO A 354 -15.40 -5.67 -29.79
C PRO A 354 -15.54 -4.13 -29.83
N ILE A 355 -16.20 -3.52 -28.84
CA ILE A 355 -16.39 -2.06 -28.74
C ILE A 355 -15.04 -1.40 -28.45
N VAL A 356 -14.28 -1.95 -27.49
CA VAL A 356 -12.91 -1.51 -27.18
C VAL A 356 -12.00 -1.57 -28.41
N LYS A 357 -12.09 -2.65 -29.20
CA LYS A 357 -11.33 -2.82 -30.45
C LYS A 357 -11.75 -1.78 -31.50
N ALA A 358 -13.04 -1.62 -31.76
CA ALA A 358 -13.55 -0.64 -32.73
C ALA A 358 -13.18 0.80 -32.37
N ALA A 359 -13.29 1.17 -31.09
CA ALA A 359 -12.87 2.48 -30.58
C ALA A 359 -11.37 2.73 -30.78
N LYS A 360 -10.51 1.78 -30.40
CA LYS A 360 -9.05 1.88 -30.61
C LYS A 360 -8.68 1.97 -32.10
N GLN A 361 -9.35 1.21 -32.96
CA GLN A 361 -9.14 1.28 -34.42
C GLN A 361 -9.58 2.64 -34.98
N GLY A 362 -10.72 3.18 -34.55
CA GLY A 362 -11.19 4.51 -34.91
C GLY A 362 -10.22 5.64 -34.52
N VAL A 363 -9.76 5.63 -33.26
CA VAL A 363 -8.75 6.60 -32.78
C VAL A 363 -7.44 6.48 -33.57
N LYS A 364 -6.97 5.26 -33.87
CA LYS A 364 -5.76 5.07 -34.70
C LYS A 364 -5.96 5.62 -36.11
N ALA A 365 -7.12 5.37 -36.72
CA ALA A 365 -7.42 5.77 -38.09
C ALA A 365 -7.56 7.30 -38.25
N LEU A 366 -8.02 8.01 -37.21
CA LEU A 366 -7.94 9.47 -37.12
C LEU A 366 -6.48 9.96 -36.96
N ALA A 367 -5.69 9.31 -36.10
CA ALA A 367 -4.26 9.63 -35.90
C ALA A 367 -3.35 9.26 -37.10
N GLN A 368 -3.92 8.66 -38.15
CA GLN A 368 -3.25 8.36 -39.42
C GLN A 368 -3.56 9.37 -40.52
N LEU A 369 -4.51 10.30 -40.33
CA LEU A 369 -4.86 11.35 -41.30
C LEU A 369 -3.68 12.27 -41.63
N SER A 370 -2.92 12.69 -40.61
CA SER A 370 -1.71 13.51 -40.77
C SER A 370 -0.81 13.44 -39.54
N ALA A 371 0.42 13.97 -39.64
CA ALA A 371 1.30 14.11 -38.48
C ALA A 371 0.78 15.12 -37.44
N SER A 372 0.08 16.16 -37.87
CA SER A 372 -0.54 17.15 -36.98
C SER A 372 -1.77 16.57 -36.25
N GLU A 373 -2.59 15.76 -36.93
CA GLU A 373 -3.67 15.03 -36.25
C GLU A 373 -3.14 13.93 -35.32
N ARG A 374 -2.04 13.25 -35.66
CA ARG A 374 -1.38 12.32 -34.72
C ARG A 374 -1.00 13.00 -33.40
N ALA A 375 -0.43 14.21 -33.48
CA ALA A 375 -0.10 14.99 -32.29
C ALA A 375 -1.35 15.48 -31.53
N ARG A 376 -2.40 15.94 -32.24
CA ARG A 376 -3.69 16.35 -31.64
C ARG A 376 -4.37 15.18 -30.91
N VAL A 377 -4.46 14.01 -31.55
CA VAL A 377 -5.01 12.79 -30.97
C VAL A 377 -4.18 12.36 -29.75
N LEU A 378 -2.85 12.29 -29.86
CA LEU A 378 -1.97 11.91 -28.75
C LEU A 378 -2.15 12.85 -27.54
N ASN A 379 -2.16 14.17 -27.76
CA ASN A 379 -2.40 15.15 -26.69
C ASN A 379 -3.79 15.00 -26.05
N LYS A 380 -4.82 14.64 -26.83
CA LYS A 380 -6.17 14.42 -26.30
C LYS A 380 -6.30 13.10 -25.53
N LEU A 381 -5.59 12.05 -25.94
CA LEU A 381 -5.47 10.81 -25.17
C LEU A 381 -4.69 11.04 -23.86
N GLN A 382 -3.56 11.74 -23.91
CA GLN A 382 -2.76 12.08 -22.73
C GLN A 382 -3.54 12.88 -21.69
N SER A 383 -4.36 13.84 -22.13
CA SER A 383 -5.21 14.67 -21.26
C SER A 383 -6.50 13.98 -20.79
N THR A 384 -6.89 12.84 -21.36
CA THR A 384 -8.03 12.02 -20.90
C THR A 384 -7.61 10.73 -20.19
N ASN A 385 -6.31 10.39 -20.16
CA ASN A 385 -5.74 9.20 -19.54
C ASN A 385 -6.27 7.85 -20.08
N THR A 386 -6.67 7.78 -21.35
CA THR A 386 -7.31 6.59 -21.97
C THR A 386 -6.48 5.96 -23.08
N MET A 387 -6.68 4.66 -23.35
CA MET A 387 -5.97 3.90 -24.41
C MET A 387 -4.43 4.03 -24.35
N LEU A 388 -3.83 3.81 -23.18
CA LEU A 388 -2.39 4.03 -22.93
C LEU A 388 -1.45 3.21 -23.86
N ASP A 389 -1.91 2.05 -24.34
CA ASP A 389 -1.22 1.25 -25.37
C ASP A 389 -1.16 1.96 -26.73
N LEU A 390 -2.27 2.61 -27.12
CA LEU A 390 -2.33 3.41 -28.34
C LEU A 390 -1.58 4.73 -28.18
N GLN A 391 -1.56 5.34 -26.98
CA GLN A 391 -0.71 6.51 -26.70
C GLN A 391 0.76 6.19 -26.91
N LEU A 392 1.23 5.08 -26.31
CA LEU A 392 2.61 4.63 -26.45
C LEU A 392 2.95 4.35 -27.92
N LYS A 393 2.10 3.61 -28.64
CA LYS A 393 2.33 3.28 -30.05
C LYS A 393 2.34 4.52 -30.94
N LEU A 394 1.40 5.46 -30.76
CA LEU A 394 1.37 6.71 -31.53
C LEU A 394 2.57 7.62 -31.21
N ALA A 395 3.07 7.60 -29.97
CA ALA A 395 4.28 8.32 -29.59
C ALA A 395 5.56 7.73 -30.22
N MET A 396 5.62 6.40 -30.39
CA MET A 396 6.72 5.71 -31.10
C MET A 396 6.61 5.81 -32.62
N GLU A 397 5.39 5.97 -33.16
CA GLU A 397 5.14 6.23 -34.58
C GLU A 397 5.41 7.72 -34.96
N LEU A 398 5.76 8.61 -34.02
CA LEU A 398 6.21 9.98 -34.32
C LEU A 398 7.71 10.04 -34.68
N PRO A 399 8.14 10.98 -35.54
CA PRO A 399 9.56 11.15 -35.89
C PRO A 399 10.42 11.70 -34.73
N ASP A 400 9.79 12.32 -33.72
CA ASP A 400 10.46 12.71 -32.49
C ASP A 400 10.39 11.60 -31.43
N SER A 401 11.51 10.89 -31.28
CA SER A 401 11.69 9.88 -30.25
C SER A 401 11.64 10.42 -28.80
N THR A 402 11.83 11.74 -28.59
CA THR A 402 11.79 12.31 -27.23
C THR A 402 10.38 12.30 -26.67
N THR A 403 9.35 12.50 -27.51
CA THR A 403 7.94 12.34 -27.12
C THR A 403 7.63 10.94 -26.55
N ALA A 404 8.14 9.86 -27.17
CA ALA A 404 7.98 8.50 -26.64
C ALA A 404 8.71 8.30 -25.30
N CYS A 405 9.94 8.81 -25.17
CA CYS A 405 10.71 8.69 -23.93
C CYS A 405 10.10 9.51 -22.79
N CYS A 406 9.60 10.71 -23.07
CA CYS A 406 8.83 11.55 -22.14
C CYS A 406 7.53 10.88 -21.70
N PHE A 407 6.83 10.16 -22.58
CA PHE A 407 5.64 9.40 -22.21
C PHE A 407 5.96 8.29 -21.20
N LEU A 408 6.96 7.45 -21.50
CA LEU A 408 7.44 6.39 -20.60
C LEU A 408 7.85 6.95 -19.22
N LEU A 409 8.69 7.99 -19.22
CA LEU A 409 9.19 8.62 -17.99
C LEU A 409 8.14 9.37 -17.17
N ARG A 410 7.05 9.84 -17.79
CA ARG A 410 5.95 10.52 -17.09
C ARG A 410 4.95 9.53 -16.47
N ARG A 411 4.91 8.29 -16.97
CA ARG A 411 3.98 7.25 -16.50
C ARG A 411 4.64 6.27 -15.56
N LEU A 412 5.62 5.50 -16.03
CA LEU A 412 6.19 4.35 -15.29
C LEU A 412 6.50 4.63 -13.81
N PRO A 413 7.11 5.76 -13.39
CA PRO A 413 7.39 6.00 -11.97
C PRO A 413 6.12 6.12 -11.11
N LYS A 414 5.08 6.79 -11.61
CA LYS A 414 3.81 7.00 -10.89
C LYS A 414 3.02 5.72 -10.69
N GLU A 415 3.11 4.81 -11.65
CA GLU A 415 2.38 3.54 -11.62
C GLU A 415 3.07 2.52 -10.72
N LEU A 416 4.42 2.49 -10.73
CA LEU A 416 5.20 1.70 -9.78
C LEU A 416 4.93 2.13 -8.33
N MET A 417 4.75 3.43 -8.07
CA MET A 417 4.35 3.95 -6.75
C MET A 417 2.96 3.43 -6.32
N THR A 418 1.94 3.64 -7.16
CA THR A 418 0.52 3.36 -6.82
C THR A 418 0.21 1.86 -6.71
N ALA A 419 0.91 0.99 -7.42
CA ALA A 419 0.74 -0.46 -7.31
C ALA A 419 1.07 -1.06 -5.93
N THR A 420 1.71 -0.30 -5.03
CA THR A 420 2.20 -0.83 -3.73
C THR A 420 1.30 -0.55 -2.52
N SER A 421 0.26 0.29 -2.64
CA SER A 421 -0.63 0.65 -1.51
C SER A 421 -1.93 -0.18 -1.44
N GLU A 422 -2.55 -0.53 -2.57
CA GLU A 422 -3.85 -1.23 -2.61
C GLU A 422 -3.83 -2.67 -2.07
N SER A 423 -2.65 -3.29 -1.86
CA SER A 423 -2.53 -4.73 -1.57
C SER A 423 -2.77 -5.14 -0.11
N GLN A 424 -2.77 -4.21 0.84
CA GLN A 424 -2.76 -4.53 2.28
C GLN A 424 -4.13 -4.62 2.97
N THR A 425 -5.25 -4.36 2.27
CA THR A 425 -6.61 -4.32 2.88
C THR A 425 -7.54 -5.47 2.44
N GLY A 426 -7.00 -6.50 1.79
CA GLY A 426 -7.77 -7.42 0.94
C GLY A 426 -8.22 -8.79 1.49
N VAL A 427 -7.89 -9.18 2.74
CA VAL A 427 -8.22 -10.53 3.28
C VAL A 427 -8.63 -10.46 4.76
N GLY A 428 -9.82 -10.90 5.18
CA GLY A 428 -10.99 -11.32 4.40
C GLY A 428 -12.15 -11.75 5.30
N GLY A 429 -13.40 -11.55 4.87
CA GLY A 429 -14.60 -11.88 5.66
C GLY A 429 -15.66 -12.62 4.83
N ARG A 430 -16.17 -13.76 5.33
CA ARG A 430 -17.24 -14.54 4.67
C ARG A 430 -18.59 -14.39 5.38
N ASN A 431 -19.59 -13.95 4.62
CA ASN A 431 -21.03 -14.15 4.79
C ASN A 431 -21.57 -14.54 6.18
N ARG A 432 -22.25 -13.61 6.85
CA ARG A 432 -23.39 -13.95 7.73
C ARG A 432 -24.48 -12.89 7.64
N LYS A 433 -25.74 -13.33 7.55
CA LYS A 433 -26.92 -12.46 7.41
C LYS A 433 -27.25 -11.78 8.75
N GLN A 434 -27.55 -10.48 8.73
CA GLN A 434 -28.26 -9.78 9.81
C GLN A 434 -29.72 -9.53 9.41
N PRO A 435 -30.68 -9.58 10.35
CA PRO A 435 -32.03 -9.06 10.17
C PRO A 435 -32.20 -7.65 10.78
N ASN A 436 -33.02 -6.83 10.12
CA ASN A 436 -33.79 -5.67 10.61
C ASN A 436 -33.17 -4.72 11.67
N GLN A 437 -32.98 -3.45 11.29
CA GLN A 437 -33.02 -2.29 12.19
C GLN A 437 -34.14 -1.33 11.79
N THR A 438 -34.71 -0.63 12.76
CA THR A 438 -35.74 0.41 12.59
C THR A 438 -35.12 1.81 12.39
N PRO A 439 -35.82 2.75 11.72
CA PRO A 439 -35.25 4.05 11.35
C PRO A 439 -35.28 5.09 12.49
N GLY A 440 -34.34 6.05 12.46
CA GLY A 440 -34.26 7.20 13.37
C GLY A 440 -33.60 8.43 12.73
N ASP A 441 -34.20 9.59 12.95
CA ASP A 441 -34.04 10.92 12.33
C ASP A 441 -32.69 11.48 11.82
N ARG A 442 -32.74 11.95 10.55
CA ARG A 442 -32.56 13.36 10.09
C ARG A 442 -31.69 14.34 10.91
N SER A 443 -30.75 15.04 10.23
CA SER A 443 -30.85 16.52 9.97
C SER A 443 -29.67 17.12 9.18
N SER A 444 -29.95 17.99 8.19
CA SER A 444 -29.14 19.15 7.68
C SER A 444 -27.66 18.99 7.21
N SER A 445 -27.14 19.73 6.22
CA SER A 445 -27.73 20.68 5.24
C SER A 445 -26.75 21.04 4.10
N SER A 446 -27.28 21.75 3.09
CA SER A 446 -26.64 22.77 2.21
C SER A 446 -25.70 22.37 1.05
N ASP A 447 -25.83 23.20 0.00
CA ASP A 447 -24.95 23.49 -1.15
C ASP A 447 -24.67 22.42 -2.22
N HIS A 448 -25.45 22.52 -3.31
CA HIS A 448 -25.14 21.90 -4.61
C HIS A 448 -24.36 22.87 -5.52
N ARG A 449 -23.09 22.54 -5.77
CA ARG A 449 -22.31 23.04 -6.92
C ARG A 449 -22.06 21.87 -7.87
N MET A 450 -22.47 21.99 -9.14
CA MET A 450 -22.20 20.94 -10.14
C MET A 450 -20.75 21.01 -10.64
N ASP A 451 -19.82 20.50 -9.84
CA ASP A 451 -18.52 20.10 -10.34
C ASP A 451 -18.64 18.74 -11.06
N HIS A 452 -18.05 18.62 -12.25
CA HIS A 452 -18.04 17.35 -12.98
C HIS A 452 -17.15 16.34 -12.24
N ALA A 453 -17.78 15.40 -11.53
CA ALA A 453 -17.10 14.37 -10.76
C ALA A 453 -16.04 13.62 -11.58
N ALA A 454 -14.81 13.60 -11.08
CA ALA A 454 -13.70 12.87 -11.67
C ALA A 454 -13.85 11.37 -11.42
N PHE A 455 -14.66 10.69 -12.25
CA PHE A 455 -14.75 9.23 -12.29
C PHE A 455 -13.44 8.62 -12.82
N GLY A 456 -12.45 8.45 -11.94
CA GLY A 456 -11.17 7.81 -12.24
C GLY A 456 -10.03 8.29 -11.35
N SER A 457 -9.82 7.61 -10.22
CA SER A 457 -8.59 7.63 -9.41
C SER A 457 -8.49 6.27 -8.70
N GLU A 458 -7.29 5.91 -8.21
CA GLU A 458 -6.91 4.56 -7.75
C GLU A 458 -6.84 3.52 -8.89
N LYS A 459 -7.86 2.71 -9.16
CA LYS A 459 -7.75 1.50 -10.03
C LYS A 459 -7.39 1.72 -11.51
N SER A 460 -7.32 2.97 -11.97
CA SER A 460 -6.83 3.32 -13.32
C SER A 460 -5.33 3.61 -13.39
N GLU A 461 -4.60 3.61 -12.27
CA GLU A 461 -3.25 4.18 -12.20
C GLU A 461 -2.10 3.17 -12.43
N ASN A 462 -2.40 1.87 -12.54
CA ASN A 462 -1.40 0.79 -12.77
C ASN A 462 -1.35 0.28 -14.24
N LEU A 463 -1.88 1.06 -15.20
CA LEU A 463 -2.25 0.56 -16.54
C LEU A 463 -1.10 0.43 -17.55
N VAL A 464 -0.13 1.34 -17.60
CA VAL A 464 1.12 1.15 -18.40
C VAL A 464 1.96 0.02 -17.82
N GLN A 465 2.04 -0.12 -16.49
CA GLN A 465 2.76 -1.24 -15.88
C GLN A 465 2.10 -2.58 -16.28
N ALA A 466 0.78 -2.72 -16.12
CA ALA A 466 0.03 -3.88 -16.60
C ALA A 466 0.20 -4.12 -18.12
N LEU A 467 0.15 -3.06 -18.94
CA LEU A 467 0.37 -3.15 -20.40
C LEU A 467 1.77 -3.61 -20.82
N LEU A 468 2.78 -3.52 -19.95
CA LEU A 468 4.12 -4.05 -20.20
C LEU A 468 4.34 -5.43 -19.58
N ILE A 469 3.70 -5.74 -18.45
CA ILE A 469 3.70 -7.07 -17.82
C ILE A 469 2.92 -8.08 -18.67
N ASP A 470 1.67 -7.78 -19.01
CA ASP A 470 0.78 -8.65 -19.78
C ASP A 470 1.06 -8.50 -21.29
N GLY A 471 1.33 -7.27 -21.73
CA GLY A 471 1.60 -6.93 -23.12
C GLY A 471 3.07 -7.13 -23.53
N GLN A 472 3.59 -8.35 -23.43
CA GLN A 472 4.96 -8.72 -23.84
C GLN A 472 5.35 -8.20 -25.24
N ASN A 473 4.39 -8.18 -26.18
CA ASN A 473 4.63 -7.64 -27.52
C ASN A 473 4.89 -6.12 -27.47
N THR A 474 4.14 -5.37 -26.67
CA THR A 474 4.34 -3.95 -26.39
C THR A 474 5.67 -3.70 -25.70
N TYR A 475 6.07 -4.56 -24.76
CA TYR A 475 7.39 -4.49 -24.12
C TYR A 475 8.54 -4.77 -25.10
N ARG A 476 8.32 -5.66 -26.08
CA ARG A 476 9.30 -5.94 -27.14
C ARG A 476 9.40 -4.82 -28.16
N GLU A 477 8.27 -4.22 -28.56
CA GLU A 477 8.24 -2.99 -29.36
C GLU A 477 8.96 -1.86 -28.60
N VAL A 478 8.64 -1.70 -27.31
CA VAL A 478 9.44 -1.14 -26.20
C VAL A 478 10.95 -1.06 -26.46
N LEU A 479 11.60 -2.15 -26.07
CA LEU A 479 13.05 -2.32 -26.14
C LEU A 479 13.59 -2.27 -27.58
N SER A 480 12.83 -2.70 -28.60
CA SER A 480 13.29 -2.65 -29.99
C SER A 480 13.35 -1.22 -30.54
N PHE A 481 12.45 -0.34 -30.11
CA PHE A 481 12.50 1.08 -30.41
C PHE A 481 13.69 1.75 -29.69
N LEU A 482 13.82 1.52 -28.38
CA LEU A 482 14.91 2.09 -27.59
C LEU A 482 16.28 1.62 -28.08
N SER A 483 16.44 0.33 -28.40
CA SER A 483 17.66 -0.23 -29.00
C SER A 483 17.96 0.40 -30.37
N LYS A 484 16.97 0.54 -31.26
CA LYS A 484 17.16 1.16 -32.58
C LYS A 484 17.62 2.62 -32.45
N GLU A 485 16.96 3.42 -31.61
CA GLU A 485 17.33 4.82 -31.38
C GLU A 485 18.70 4.95 -30.69
N LEU A 486 19.03 4.08 -29.72
CA LEU A 486 20.35 4.06 -29.07
C LEU A 486 21.45 3.68 -30.07
N SER A 487 21.23 2.70 -30.95
CA SER A 487 22.15 2.39 -32.06
C SER A 487 22.27 3.55 -33.05
N SER A 488 21.18 4.29 -33.31
CA SER A 488 21.23 5.48 -34.16
C SER A 488 22.10 6.58 -33.53
N LEU A 489 21.93 6.88 -32.23
CA LEU A 489 22.81 7.81 -31.51
C LEU A 489 24.25 7.30 -31.46
N ALA A 490 24.46 6.00 -31.23
CA ALA A 490 25.78 5.37 -31.23
C ALA A 490 26.47 5.39 -32.60
N SER A 491 25.74 5.57 -33.71
CA SER A 491 26.35 5.81 -35.03
C SER A 491 26.87 7.24 -35.22
N MET A 492 26.24 8.25 -34.60
CA MET A 492 26.59 9.68 -34.75
C MET A 492 27.99 9.99 -34.18
N GLN A 493 28.57 11.14 -34.54
CA GLN A 493 29.79 11.62 -33.91
C GLN A 493 29.47 12.19 -32.52
N PRO A 494 30.35 12.04 -31.50
CA PRO A 494 30.06 12.49 -30.14
C PRO A 494 29.73 13.98 -29.98
N LYS A 495 30.16 14.83 -30.93
CA LYS A 495 29.83 16.27 -30.97
C LYS A 495 28.36 16.55 -31.35
N ASP A 496 27.74 15.64 -32.11
CA ASP A 496 26.39 15.80 -32.67
C ASP A 496 25.31 15.13 -31.80
N ILE A 497 25.74 14.35 -30.79
CA ILE A 497 24.84 13.67 -29.86
C ILE A 497 24.27 14.70 -28.88
N ALA A 498 22.99 15.05 -29.06
CA ALA A 498 22.25 15.88 -28.12
C ALA A 498 22.15 15.19 -26.74
N ILE A 499 23.05 15.56 -25.82
CA ILE A 499 23.22 14.96 -24.48
C ILE A 499 21.89 14.85 -23.70
N GLY A 500 20.99 15.82 -23.87
CA GLY A 500 19.63 15.78 -23.31
C GLY A 500 18.75 14.66 -23.86
N LYS A 501 18.67 14.49 -25.21
CA LYS A 501 17.96 13.36 -25.84
C LYS A 501 18.54 12.03 -25.38
N LEU A 502 19.87 11.94 -25.30
CA LEU A 502 20.53 10.71 -24.84
C LEU A 502 20.19 10.37 -23.38
N SER A 503 20.31 11.34 -22.46
CA SER A 503 19.97 11.14 -21.04
C SER A 503 18.52 10.69 -20.87
N LEU A 504 17.59 11.28 -21.64
CA LEU A 504 16.17 10.93 -21.66
C LEU A 504 15.95 9.48 -22.12
N MET A 505 16.62 9.05 -23.20
CA MET A 505 16.52 7.70 -23.74
C MET A 505 17.11 6.64 -22.81
N LEU A 506 18.29 6.90 -22.22
CA LEU A 506 18.91 5.97 -21.27
C LEU A 506 18.05 5.82 -20.01
N LYS A 507 17.48 6.91 -19.49
CA LYS A 507 16.51 6.85 -18.37
C LYS A 507 15.27 6.04 -18.76
N ALA A 508 14.68 6.27 -19.94
CA ALA A 508 13.53 5.49 -20.40
C ALA A 508 13.88 4.01 -20.57
N CYS A 509 15.12 3.69 -20.93
CA CYS A 509 15.66 2.33 -20.97
C CYS A 509 15.75 1.71 -19.57
N CYS A 510 16.33 2.39 -18.57
CA CYS A 510 16.34 1.92 -17.17
C CYS A 510 14.92 1.62 -16.67
N TRP A 511 13.98 2.56 -16.79
CA TRP A 511 12.60 2.37 -16.35
C TRP A 511 11.86 1.26 -17.10
N THR A 512 12.25 0.96 -18.34
CA THR A 512 11.74 -0.21 -19.07
C THR A 512 12.33 -1.51 -18.53
N LEU A 513 13.66 -1.57 -18.33
CA LEU A 513 14.36 -2.77 -17.83
C LEU A 513 13.90 -3.21 -16.44
N LEU A 514 13.41 -2.26 -15.63
CA LEU A 514 12.90 -2.46 -14.27
C LEU A 514 11.47 -3.01 -14.20
N VAL A 515 10.75 -3.11 -15.33
CA VAL A 515 9.41 -3.74 -15.33
C VAL A 515 9.56 -5.26 -15.18
N PRO A 516 8.96 -5.89 -14.16
CA PRO A 516 9.08 -7.33 -13.94
C PRO A 516 8.35 -8.10 -15.05
N LEU A 517 9.08 -8.92 -15.82
CA LEU A 517 8.52 -9.64 -16.97
C LEU A 517 8.16 -11.06 -16.61
N LYS A 518 6.91 -11.45 -16.85
CA LYS A 518 6.50 -12.85 -16.92
C LYS A 518 6.60 -13.31 -18.37
N VAL A 519 7.79 -13.72 -18.81
CA VAL A 519 8.04 -14.16 -20.18
C VAL A 519 7.78 -15.67 -20.30
N PRO A 520 6.78 -16.13 -21.09
CA PRO A 520 6.62 -17.55 -21.37
C PRO A 520 7.83 -18.04 -22.17
N SER A 521 8.32 -19.25 -21.87
CA SER A 521 9.53 -19.84 -22.45
C SER A 521 9.63 -19.70 -23.98
N ALA A 522 8.51 -19.85 -24.70
CA ALA A 522 8.45 -19.68 -26.16
C ALA A 522 8.84 -18.28 -26.71
N LYS A 523 9.00 -17.26 -25.85
CA LYS A 523 9.50 -15.92 -26.19
C LYS A 523 10.74 -15.49 -25.37
N LEU A 524 11.27 -16.37 -24.52
CA LEU A 524 12.35 -16.07 -23.58
C LEU A 524 13.66 -15.77 -24.33
N HIS A 525 14.15 -16.74 -25.09
CA HIS A 525 15.27 -16.58 -26.03
C HIS A 525 15.13 -15.34 -26.95
N ASP A 526 13.91 -15.08 -27.43
CA ASP A 526 13.57 -14.00 -28.35
C ASP A 526 13.65 -12.60 -27.69
N THR A 527 13.61 -12.57 -26.35
CA THR A 527 13.79 -11.39 -25.49
C THR A 527 15.24 -11.26 -25.02
N ILE A 528 15.89 -12.36 -24.63
CA ILE A 528 17.33 -12.42 -24.30
C ILE A 528 18.15 -11.95 -25.51
N SER A 529 17.83 -12.40 -26.72
CA SER A 529 18.50 -11.94 -27.95
C SER A 529 18.24 -10.46 -28.28
N LEU A 530 17.16 -9.84 -27.80
CA LEU A 530 16.93 -8.41 -27.98
C LEU A 530 17.81 -7.60 -27.01
N LEU A 531 17.87 -8.02 -25.75
CA LEU A 531 18.70 -7.39 -24.73
C LEU A 531 20.20 -7.58 -25.00
N GLY A 532 20.65 -8.83 -25.10
CA GLY A 532 22.07 -9.19 -25.25
C GLY A 532 22.68 -8.87 -26.61
N ASN A 533 21.95 -9.08 -27.72
CA ASN A 533 22.52 -8.97 -29.07
C ASN A 533 22.18 -7.66 -29.80
N LYS A 534 21.31 -6.79 -29.25
CA LYS A 534 20.95 -5.50 -29.88
C LYS A 534 21.03 -4.31 -28.93
N LEU A 535 20.48 -4.41 -27.72
CA LEU A 535 20.51 -3.30 -26.76
C LEU A 535 21.91 -3.11 -26.14
N LEU A 536 22.48 -4.16 -25.54
CA LEU A 536 23.78 -4.12 -24.89
C LEU A 536 24.93 -3.66 -25.83
N PRO A 537 25.03 -4.11 -27.10
CA PRO A 537 26.08 -3.62 -28.00
C PRO A 537 25.93 -2.13 -28.35
N GLY A 538 24.69 -1.62 -28.46
CA GLY A 538 24.43 -0.19 -28.68
C GLY A 538 24.83 0.67 -27.48
N ILE A 539 24.48 0.22 -26.27
CA ILE A 539 24.91 0.83 -25.00
C ILE A 539 26.44 0.85 -24.89
N ARG A 540 27.10 -0.26 -25.21
CA ARG A 540 28.56 -0.38 -25.20
C ARG A 540 29.22 0.56 -26.20
N GLN A 541 28.80 0.53 -27.48
CA GLN A 541 29.39 1.37 -28.53
C GLN A 541 29.29 2.86 -28.17
N LEU A 542 28.15 3.25 -27.59
CA LEU A 542 27.94 4.59 -27.06
C LEU A 542 28.88 4.90 -25.87
N SER A 543 29.05 3.96 -24.93
CA SER A 543 29.97 4.12 -23.80
C SER A 543 31.42 4.28 -24.23
N THR A 544 31.90 3.46 -25.16
CA THR A 544 33.25 3.60 -25.73
C THR A 544 33.41 4.98 -26.38
N LYS A 545 32.49 5.37 -27.29
CA LYS A 545 32.53 6.69 -27.95
C LYS A 545 32.50 7.88 -26.99
N LEU A 546 31.79 7.77 -25.86
CA LEU A 546 31.73 8.82 -24.84
C LEU A 546 33.01 8.85 -23.99
N CYS A 547 33.58 7.69 -23.63
CA CYS A 547 34.90 7.61 -23.00
C CYS A 547 35.98 8.19 -23.91
N ASP A 548 36.06 7.75 -25.17
CA ASP A 548 37.01 8.23 -26.19
C ASP A 548 36.94 9.75 -26.33
N TYR A 549 35.72 10.30 -26.43
CA TYR A 549 35.49 11.73 -26.51
C TYR A 549 35.91 12.46 -25.22
N CYS A 550 35.64 11.88 -24.05
CA CYS A 550 36.01 12.48 -22.76
C CYS A 550 37.53 12.51 -22.56
N VAL A 551 38.24 11.43 -22.92
CA VAL A 551 39.72 11.36 -22.92
C VAL A 551 40.29 12.36 -23.92
N SER A 552 39.83 12.32 -25.18
CA SER A 552 40.26 13.24 -26.24
C SER A 552 40.03 14.72 -25.89
N ARG A 553 38.97 15.03 -25.12
CA ARG A 553 38.67 16.39 -24.68
C ARG A 553 39.50 16.82 -23.47
N ARG A 554 39.85 15.91 -22.55
CA ARG A 554 40.72 16.20 -21.40
C ARG A 554 42.13 16.61 -21.81
N CYS A 555 42.62 16.10 -22.94
CA CYS A 555 43.94 16.46 -23.50
C CYS A 555 43.96 17.79 -24.28
N ASN A 556 42.83 18.50 -24.40
CA ASN A 556 42.70 19.73 -25.19
C ASN A 556 42.12 20.87 -24.32
N GLU A 557 42.95 21.40 -23.42
CA GLU A 557 42.61 22.49 -22.51
C GLU A 557 42.27 23.79 -23.28
N SER A 558 40.98 24.12 -23.33
CA SER A 558 40.46 25.40 -23.83
C SER A 558 39.14 25.71 -23.10
N ASP A 559 39.00 26.93 -22.58
CA ASP A 559 38.08 27.23 -21.47
C ASP A 559 36.57 27.20 -21.79
N ASP A 560 36.17 27.18 -23.07
CA ASP A 560 34.76 27.15 -23.50
C ASP A 560 34.11 25.75 -23.35
N LEU A 561 34.11 25.23 -22.12
CA LEU A 561 33.61 23.92 -21.73
C LEU A 561 32.18 24.01 -21.13
N PRO A 562 31.21 23.21 -21.62
CA PRO A 562 29.92 23.06 -20.93
C PRO A 562 30.15 22.37 -19.58
N LYS A 563 29.44 22.82 -18.54
CA LYS A 563 29.65 22.43 -17.14
C LYS A 563 29.72 20.89 -16.98
N SER A 564 30.85 20.41 -16.45
CA SER A 564 31.25 18.99 -16.40
C SER A 564 30.23 18.06 -15.72
N SER A 565 29.46 18.57 -14.76
CA SER A 565 28.39 17.84 -14.08
C SER A 565 27.30 17.29 -15.01
N SER A 566 27.09 17.91 -16.18
CA SER A 566 26.13 17.43 -17.19
C SER A 566 26.55 16.12 -17.86
N PHE A 567 27.87 15.89 -18.01
CA PHE A 567 28.42 14.70 -18.65
C PHE A 567 28.54 13.53 -17.67
N ASP A 568 29.00 13.80 -16.44
CA ASP A 568 29.03 12.83 -15.33
C ASP A 568 27.64 12.18 -15.10
N GLY A 569 26.58 12.99 -15.09
CA GLY A 569 25.21 12.50 -14.97
C GLY A 569 24.77 11.58 -16.11
N VAL A 570 25.30 11.72 -17.33
CA VAL A 570 25.02 10.80 -18.44
C VAL A 570 25.85 9.53 -18.33
N MET A 571 27.13 9.61 -17.95
CA MET A 571 27.96 8.42 -17.75
C MET A 571 27.42 7.53 -16.62
N LYS A 572 26.94 8.12 -15.51
CA LYS A 572 26.28 7.39 -14.42
C LYS A 572 25.04 6.64 -14.89
N VAL A 573 24.11 7.32 -15.57
CA VAL A 573 22.91 6.68 -16.12
C VAL A 573 23.29 5.61 -17.14
N LEU A 574 24.31 5.83 -17.99
CA LEU A 574 24.77 4.85 -18.97
C LEU A 574 25.31 3.58 -18.31
N VAL A 575 26.16 3.69 -17.27
CA VAL A 575 26.65 2.55 -16.49
C VAL A 575 25.50 1.79 -15.83
N SER A 576 24.50 2.49 -15.27
CA SER A 576 23.32 1.82 -14.70
C SER A 576 22.42 1.18 -15.76
N THR A 577 22.28 1.78 -16.94
CA THR A 577 21.55 1.16 -18.07
C THR A 577 22.26 -0.12 -18.50
N THR A 578 23.60 -0.12 -18.53
CA THR A 578 24.42 -1.32 -18.75
C THR A 578 24.13 -2.37 -17.69
N ILE A 579 24.29 -2.06 -16.40
CA ILE A 579 24.16 -3.05 -15.31
C ILE A 579 22.74 -3.60 -15.20
N LEU A 580 21.69 -2.78 -15.35
CA LEU A 580 20.31 -3.27 -15.41
C LEU A 580 20.05 -4.15 -16.65
N THR A 581 20.73 -3.89 -17.78
CA THR A 581 20.69 -4.81 -18.93
C THR A 581 21.43 -6.11 -18.63
N MET A 582 22.55 -6.06 -17.88
CA MET A 582 23.29 -7.24 -17.45
C MET A 582 22.46 -8.13 -16.52
N ASP A 583 21.92 -7.54 -15.45
CA ASP A 583 21.08 -8.22 -14.47
C ASP A 583 19.84 -8.85 -15.12
N ARG A 584 19.10 -8.10 -15.94
CA ARG A 584 17.90 -8.63 -16.58
C ARG A 584 18.23 -9.77 -17.55
N VAL A 585 19.37 -9.73 -18.25
CA VAL A 585 19.85 -10.84 -19.07
C VAL A 585 20.22 -12.06 -18.22
N LEU A 586 21.00 -11.88 -17.14
CA LEU A 586 21.42 -12.98 -16.26
C LEU A 586 20.22 -13.64 -15.54
N SER A 587 19.25 -12.85 -15.08
CA SER A 587 18.00 -13.33 -14.49
C SER A 587 17.21 -14.21 -15.47
N LEU A 588 17.01 -13.74 -16.72
CA LEU A 588 16.30 -14.50 -17.76
C LEU A 588 17.06 -15.77 -18.19
N ILE A 589 18.40 -15.77 -18.13
CA ILE A 589 19.23 -16.97 -18.35
C ILE A 589 19.10 -17.97 -17.19
N ALA A 590 18.99 -17.50 -15.94
CA ALA A 590 18.78 -18.35 -14.76
C ALA A 590 17.38 -19.01 -14.78
N GLU A 591 16.37 -18.30 -15.26
CA GLU A 591 15.04 -18.87 -15.56
C GLU A 591 15.12 -19.94 -16.68
N GLU A 592 15.97 -19.75 -17.70
CA GLU A 592 16.19 -20.71 -18.81
C GLU A 592 17.17 -21.84 -18.45
N SER A 593 16.97 -22.46 -17.28
CA SER A 593 17.89 -23.35 -16.55
C SER A 593 18.43 -24.58 -17.32
N SER A 594 17.96 -24.86 -18.53
CA SER A 594 18.40 -25.95 -19.41
C SER A 594 19.43 -25.56 -20.48
N GLN A 595 19.69 -24.27 -20.73
CA GLN A 595 20.49 -23.82 -21.90
C GLN A 595 21.60 -22.79 -21.58
N TYR A 596 22.29 -22.90 -20.44
CA TYR A 596 23.38 -21.99 -20.07
C TYR A 596 24.47 -21.84 -21.16
N SER A 597 24.76 -22.90 -21.92
CA SER A 597 25.77 -22.92 -22.98
C SER A 597 25.43 -22.09 -24.23
N SER A 598 24.15 -21.83 -24.54
CA SER A 598 23.80 -20.96 -25.69
C SER A 598 24.03 -19.48 -25.41
N HIS A 599 24.12 -19.10 -24.14
CA HIS A 599 24.22 -17.69 -23.70
C HIS A 599 25.65 -17.28 -23.30
N GLN A 600 26.61 -18.19 -23.36
CA GLN A 600 28.00 -17.94 -22.96
C GLN A 600 28.63 -16.75 -23.72
N SER A 601 28.36 -16.58 -25.02
CA SER A 601 28.87 -15.43 -25.79
C SER A 601 28.32 -14.08 -25.30
N THR A 602 27.11 -14.07 -24.74
CA THR A 602 26.52 -12.89 -24.10
C THR A 602 27.21 -12.63 -22.76
N ILE A 603 27.44 -13.66 -21.95
CA ILE A 603 28.18 -13.56 -20.66
C ILE A 603 29.62 -13.08 -20.88
N GLU A 604 30.33 -13.59 -21.89
CA GLU A 604 31.67 -13.12 -22.26
C GLU A 604 31.65 -11.66 -22.75
N SER A 605 30.62 -11.26 -23.49
CA SER A 605 30.43 -9.87 -23.92
C SER A 605 30.18 -8.93 -22.73
N LEU A 606 29.38 -9.37 -21.76
CA LEU A 606 29.07 -8.67 -20.51
C LEU A 606 30.34 -8.47 -19.66
N ILE A 607 31.12 -9.54 -19.43
CA ILE A 607 32.40 -9.49 -18.72
C ILE A 607 33.39 -8.55 -19.43
N LYS A 608 33.42 -8.56 -20.77
CA LYS A 608 34.29 -7.67 -21.54
C LYS A 608 33.91 -6.19 -21.37
N VAL A 609 32.63 -5.85 -21.20
CA VAL A 609 32.20 -4.46 -20.91
C VAL A 609 32.65 -4.02 -19.51
N ILE A 610 32.53 -4.88 -18.48
CA ILE A 610 33.05 -4.56 -17.13
C ILE A 610 34.56 -4.33 -17.18
N ASN A 611 35.31 -5.17 -17.90
CA ASN A 611 36.75 -5.03 -18.01
C ASN A 611 37.17 -3.79 -18.82
N GLU A 612 36.43 -3.41 -19.85
CA GLU A 612 36.65 -2.15 -20.59
C GLU A 612 36.40 -0.92 -19.70
N LEU A 613 35.36 -0.93 -18.85
CA LEU A 613 35.13 0.12 -17.85
C LEU A 613 36.19 0.18 -16.73
N LYS A 614 36.94 -0.91 -16.51
CA LYS A 614 38.00 -1.03 -15.49
C LYS A 614 39.41 -0.70 -16.03
N GLY A 615 39.58 -0.64 -17.35
CA GLY A 615 40.88 -0.72 -18.03
C GLY A 615 41.61 0.61 -18.26
N ASP A 616 40.90 1.72 -18.48
CA ASP A 616 41.53 3.01 -18.82
C ASP A 616 41.89 3.85 -17.59
N SER A 617 43.15 4.29 -17.53
CA SER A 617 43.71 5.12 -16.45
C SER A 617 43.18 6.57 -16.41
N GLY A 618 42.17 6.90 -17.22
CA GLY A 618 41.45 8.18 -17.19
C GLY A 618 40.17 8.16 -16.33
N VAL A 619 39.67 6.99 -15.95
CA VAL A 619 38.45 6.86 -15.14
C VAL A 619 38.76 7.16 -13.66
N SER A 620 37.81 7.75 -12.92
CA SER A 620 37.99 8.09 -11.49
C SER A 620 38.24 6.84 -10.64
N GLU A 621 39.12 6.94 -9.65
CA GLU A 621 39.37 5.90 -8.63
C GLU A 621 38.08 5.37 -8.00
N THR A 622 37.08 6.24 -7.80
CA THR A 622 35.75 5.87 -7.28
C THR A 622 35.06 4.80 -8.14
N ALA A 623 35.14 4.89 -9.46
CA ALA A 623 34.57 3.92 -10.37
C ALA A 623 35.39 2.62 -10.44
N GLN A 624 36.71 2.68 -10.23
CA GLN A 624 37.58 1.50 -10.20
C GLN A 624 37.42 0.70 -8.90
N ALA A 625 37.24 1.39 -7.77
CA ALA A 625 36.83 0.80 -6.50
C ALA A 625 35.43 0.18 -6.63
N PHE A 626 34.46 0.90 -7.18
CA PHE A 626 33.11 0.41 -7.45
C PHE A 626 33.10 -0.86 -8.33
N ALA A 627 33.82 -0.85 -9.47
CA ALA A 627 33.94 -2.02 -10.35
C ALA A 627 34.56 -3.25 -9.64
N THR A 628 35.40 -3.02 -8.63
CA THR A 628 36.03 -4.09 -7.83
C THR A 628 35.06 -4.63 -6.75
N LYS A 629 34.27 -3.77 -6.10
CA LYS A 629 33.14 -4.17 -5.24
C LYS A 629 32.14 -5.04 -6.01
N VAL A 630 31.73 -4.59 -7.20
CA VAL A 630 30.80 -5.30 -8.10
C VAL A 630 31.35 -6.67 -8.49
N GLN A 631 32.65 -6.77 -8.80
CA GLN A 631 33.27 -8.05 -9.19
C GLN A 631 33.23 -9.09 -8.05
N HIS A 632 33.33 -8.68 -6.78
CA HIS A 632 33.19 -9.55 -5.61
C HIS A 632 31.73 -10.04 -5.44
N ALA A 633 30.75 -9.15 -5.59
CA ALA A 633 29.34 -9.52 -5.54
C ALA A 633 28.94 -10.54 -6.63
N ILE A 634 29.56 -10.45 -7.82
CA ILE A 634 29.39 -11.44 -8.89
C ILE A 634 30.01 -12.80 -8.50
N SER A 635 31.21 -12.85 -7.92
CA SER A 635 31.83 -14.13 -7.52
C SER A 635 31.07 -14.83 -6.39
N ASP A 636 30.40 -14.07 -5.53
CA ASP A 636 29.60 -14.60 -4.42
C ASP A 636 28.17 -14.97 -4.86
N GLY A 637 27.81 -14.73 -6.13
CA GLY A 637 26.48 -14.98 -6.69
C GLY A 637 25.37 -14.06 -6.16
N SER A 638 25.72 -13.00 -5.42
CA SER A 638 24.75 -12.17 -4.69
C SER A 638 24.35 -10.93 -5.48
N VAL A 639 23.31 -11.10 -6.31
CA VAL A 639 22.67 -10.02 -7.08
C VAL A 639 22.14 -8.90 -6.17
N SER A 640 21.63 -9.21 -4.98
CA SER A 640 21.14 -8.21 -4.03
C SER A 640 22.28 -7.36 -3.45
N VAL A 641 23.44 -7.96 -3.14
CA VAL A 641 24.63 -7.20 -2.72
C VAL A 641 25.13 -6.31 -3.86
N LEU A 642 25.07 -6.76 -5.11
CA LEU A 642 25.44 -5.95 -6.28
C LEU A 642 24.55 -4.71 -6.43
N LEU A 643 23.24 -4.85 -6.23
CA LEU A 643 22.27 -3.74 -6.19
C LEU A 643 22.43 -2.84 -4.96
N ALA A 644 22.76 -3.41 -3.80
CA ALA A 644 23.01 -2.67 -2.57
C ALA A 644 24.25 -1.75 -2.69
N LEU A 645 25.33 -2.25 -3.29
CA LEU A 645 26.56 -1.50 -3.58
C LEU A 645 26.36 -0.41 -4.65
N LEU A 646 25.46 -0.65 -5.62
CA LEU A 646 25.00 0.37 -6.57
C LEU A 646 24.31 1.54 -5.84
N MET A 647 23.42 1.23 -4.89
CA MET A 647 22.65 2.22 -4.15
C MET A 647 23.53 3.07 -3.21
N SER A 648 24.45 2.45 -2.45
CA SER A 648 25.29 3.17 -1.48
C SER A 648 26.16 4.25 -2.15
N ASP A 649 26.84 3.88 -3.23
CA ASP A 649 27.81 4.74 -3.90
C ASP A 649 27.12 5.80 -4.80
N TRP A 650 25.82 5.61 -5.12
CA TRP A 650 25.00 6.62 -5.82
C TRP A 650 24.47 7.72 -4.90
N VAL A 651 23.90 7.36 -3.74
CA VAL A 651 23.17 8.31 -2.88
C VAL A 651 24.12 9.23 -2.11
N GLY A 652 25.29 8.75 -1.67
CA GLY A 652 26.21 9.52 -0.82
C GLY A 652 27.11 10.55 -1.54
N GLY A 653 27.21 10.52 -2.87
CA GLY A 653 28.41 11.04 -3.57
C GLY A 653 28.34 12.41 -4.26
N VAL A 654 27.25 13.19 -4.16
CA VAL A 654 26.99 14.30 -5.10
C VAL A 654 26.60 15.64 -4.44
N PRO A 655 27.55 16.56 -4.19
CA PRO A 655 27.26 17.96 -3.85
C PRO A 655 27.05 18.80 -5.13
N LEU A 656 25.80 19.12 -5.47
CA LEU A 656 25.46 20.01 -6.59
C LEU A 656 24.56 21.17 -6.16
N ARG A 657 24.85 22.36 -6.69
CA ARG A 657 23.99 23.56 -6.59
C ARG A 657 23.67 24.07 -7.99
N HIS A 658 22.40 24.07 -8.43
CA HIS A 658 21.81 25.04 -9.39
C HIS A 658 20.32 24.70 -9.64
N GLY A 659 19.42 25.63 -9.28
CA GLY A 659 17.99 25.41 -9.07
C GLY A 659 17.07 25.15 -10.27
N GLN A 660 17.51 24.44 -11.30
CA GLN A 660 16.64 23.89 -12.34
C GLN A 660 16.58 22.35 -12.35
N LEU A 661 17.56 21.65 -11.74
CA LEU A 661 17.44 20.20 -11.50
C LEU A 661 16.74 19.86 -10.17
N ASP A 662 16.62 20.81 -9.25
CA ASP A 662 16.05 20.63 -7.90
C ASP A 662 14.59 20.15 -7.89
N ARG A 663 13.87 20.23 -9.02
CA ARG A 663 12.51 19.65 -9.19
C ARG A 663 12.50 18.20 -9.68
N VAL A 664 13.63 17.68 -10.16
CA VAL A 664 13.78 16.33 -10.73
C VAL A 664 14.70 15.46 -9.88
N LEU A 665 15.71 16.05 -9.22
CA LEU A 665 16.61 15.34 -8.31
C LEU A 665 15.88 14.65 -7.14
N PRO A 666 14.95 15.31 -6.41
CA PRO A 666 14.18 14.63 -5.37
C PRO A 666 13.35 13.48 -5.93
N SER A 667 12.78 13.63 -7.14
CA SER A 667 12.01 12.56 -7.81
C SER A 667 12.90 11.40 -8.27
N LEU A 668 14.20 11.61 -8.45
CA LEU A 668 15.15 10.59 -8.87
C LEU A 668 15.82 9.89 -7.67
N ASP A 669 16.13 10.59 -6.59
CA ASP A 669 16.58 9.97 -5.33
C ASP A 669 15.46 9.16 -4.67
N HIS A 670 14.26 9.74 -4.58
CA HIS A 670 13.03 9.04 -4.17
C HIS A 670 12.74 7.85 -5.10
N GLY A 671 12.74 8.06 -6.42
CA GLY A 671 12.54 7.01 -7.43
C GLY A 671 13.69 6.01 -7.60
N MET A 672 14.79 6.14 -6.85
CA MET A 672 15.84 5.12 -6.73
C MET A 672 15.76 4.40 -5.38
N LYS A 673 15.44 5.11 -4.28
CA LYS A 673 15.13 4.50 -2.97
C LYS A 673 13.91 3.59 -3.06
N GLU A 674 12.82 4.09 -3.63
CA GLU A 674 11.62 3.30 -3.89
C GLU A 674 11.83 2.18 -4.91
N LEU A 675 12.90 2.23 -5.71
CA LEU A 675 13.28 1.18 -6.66
C LEU A 675 14.02 0.04 -5.95
N ALA A 676 14.87 0.37 -4.96
CA ALA A 676 15.36 -0.64 -4.00
C ALA A 676 14.20 -1.22 -3.18
N ASP A 677 13.28 -0.38 -2.69
CA ASP A 677 12.06 -0.85 -2.01
C ASP A 677 11.19 -1.71 -2.94
N LEU A 678 11.08 -1.39 -4.23
CA LEU A 678 10.33 -2.19 -5.21
C LEU A 678 11.04 -3.49 -5.54
N TRP A 679 12.36 -3.53 -5.59
CA TRP A 679 13.11 -4.78 -5.74
C TRP A 679 12.89 -5.68 -4.53
N ASN A 680 12.98 -5.11 -3.32
CA ASN A 680 12.66 -5.79 -2.07
C ASN A 680 11.20 -6.30 -2.03
N LYS A 681 10.21 -5.46 -2.40
CA LYS A 681 8.78 -5.83 -2.48
C LYS A 681 8.49 -6.87 -3.58
N THR A 682 9.15 -6.80 -4.74
CA THR A 682 8.98 -7.76 -5.84
C THR A 682 9.75 -9.08 -5.63
N SER A 683 10.65 -9.14 -4.63
CA SER A 683 11.26 -10.40 -4.18
C SER A 683 10.26 -11.40 -3.58
N GLY A 684 9.04 -10.96 -3.24
CA GLY A 684 7.86 -11.82 -3.39
C GLY A 684 7.30 -12.51 -2.14
N ASP A 685 7.26 -11.83 -0.99
CA ASP A 685 6.11 -11.98 -0.07
C ASP A 685 5.95 -10.72 0.81
N GLY A 686 4.82 -10.59 1.53
CA GLY A 686 4.50 -9.45 2.40
C GLY A 686 5.27 -9.39 3.73
N SER A 687 6.10 -10.38 4.02
CA SER A 687 7.09 -10.36 5.12
C SER A 687 8.37 -9.63 4.69
N GLU A 688 9.10 -8.99 5.63
CA GLU A 688 10.52 -8.63 5.40
C GLU A 688 11.26 -9.87 4.87
N SER A 689 11.64 -9.83 3.58
CA SER A 689 12.12 -11.05 2.92
C SER A 689 13.49 -11.44 3.48
N THR A 690 13.79 -12.75 3.48
CA THR A 690 15.09 -13.28 3.93
C THR A 690 16.28 -12.61 3.24
N LEU A 691 16.06 -12.07 2.04
CA LEU A 691 17.04 -11.40 1.20
C LEU A 691 17.25 -9.93 1.59
N ASP A 692 16.22 -9.19 2.00
CA ASP A 692 16.38 -7.79 2.44
C ASP A 692 17.15 -7.70 3.75
N LEU A 693 16.70 -8.40 4.80
CA LEU A 693 17.36 -8.36 6.11
C LEU A 693 18.82 -8.83 6.07
N ASP A 694 19.14 -9.81 5.22
CA ASP A 694 20.53 -10.23 4.96
C ASP A 694 21.33 -9.19 4.18
N SER A 695 20.75 -8.57 3.16
CA SER A 695 21.44 -7.53 2.36
C SER A 695 21.68 -6.26 3.19
N ARG A 696 20.74 -5.88 4.06
CA ARG A 696 20.88 -4.79 5.04
C ARG A 696 21.91 -5.13 6.12
N ALA A 697 21.90 -6.35 6.66
CA ALA A 697 22.95 -6.81 7.58
C ALA A 697 24.35 -6.78 6.93
N ALA A 698 24.47 -7.21 5.68
CA ALA A 698 25.73 -7.18 4.93
C ALA A 698 26.23 -5.75 4.66
N LEU A 699 25.33 -4.81 4.28
CA LEU A 699 25.67 -3.39 4.15
C LEU A 699 26.15 -2.80 5.49
N LEU A 700 25.36 -2.97 6.56
CA LEU A 700 25.70 -2.40 7.87
C LEU A 700 26.96 -3.04 8.46
N LEU A 701 27.25 -4.31 8.16
CA LEU A 701 28.53 -4.95 8.51
C LEU A 701 29.72 -4.31 7.79
N LEU A 702 29.59 -3.95 6.51
CA LEU A 702 30.65 -3.23 5.78
C LEU A 702 30.93 -1.85 6.39
N GLU A 703 29.89 -1.15 6.86
CA GLU A 703 30.07 0.12 7.59
C GLU A 703 30.68 -0.09 8.99
N LEU A 704 30.19 -1.06 9.76
CA LEU A 704 30.67 -1.38 11.10
C LEU A 704 32.14 -1.83 11.13
N ASN A 705 32.64 -2.40 10.03
CA ASN A 705 34.04 -2.79 9.88
C ASN A 705 34.98 -1.64 9.45
N ASP A 706 34.46 -0.46 9.03
CA ASP A 706 35.30 0.72 8.86
C ASP A 706 35.53 1.41 10.22
N GLU A 707 36.61 1.00 10.89
CA GLU A 707 37.05 1.49 12.20
C GLU A 707 37.10 3.03 12.31
N LYS A 708 37.32 3.74 11.19
CA LYS A 708 37.39 5.22 11.19
C LYS A 708 35.99 5.83 11.30
N SER A 709 34.99 5.18 10.72
CA SER A 709 33.60 5.64 10.75
C SER A 709 32.97 5.49 12.15
N ALA A 710 33.31 4.41 12.86
CA ALA A 710 32.67 3.97 14.11
C ALA A 710 32.61 5.05 15.21
N SER A 711 33.60 5.95 15.25
CA SER A 711 33.67 7.06 16.22
C SER A 711 32.71 8.24 15.93
N SER A 712 32.05 8.23 14.77
CA SER A 712 31.28 9.37 14.23
C SER A 712 29.87 9.00 13.73
N VAL A 713 29.43 7.76 13.98
CA VAL A 713 28.12 7.24 13.53
C VAL A 713 26.97 8.02 14.15
N SER A 714 25.97 8.39 13.35
CA SER A 714 24.81 9.15 13.80
C SER A 714 23.87 8.35 14.72
N THR A 715 23.06 9.07 15.49
CA THR A 715 21.95 8.51 16.28
C THR A 715 21.05 7.61 15.46
N ASP A 716 20.77 8.02 14.23
CA ASP A 716 19.76 7.44 13.36
C ASP A 716 20.26 6.08 12.83
N LYS A 717 21.55 6.01 12.45
CA LYS A 717 22.24 4.75 12.12
C LYS A 717 22.31 3.80 13.31
N ARG A 718 22.46 4.31 14.55
CA ARG A 718 22.39 3.45 15.74
C ARG A 718 21.01 2.84 15.92
N SER A 719 19.92 3.55 15.61
CA SER A 719 18.58 2.95 15.58
C SER A 719 18.46 1.89 14.50
N GLU A 720 18.88 2.17 13.25
CA GLU A 720 18.78 1.19 12.16
C GLU A 720 19.56 -0.11 12.48
N ILE A 721 20.76 0.00 13.03
CA ILE A 721 21.55 -1.17 13.46
C ILE A 721 20.82 -1.94 14.58
N GLU A 722 20.21 -1.24 15.53
CA GLU A 722 19.42 -1.84 16.61
C GLU A 722 18.17 -2.56 16.09
N ASP A 723 17.49 -1.98 15.09
CA ASP A 723 16.24 -2.49 14.53
C ASP A 723 16.44 -3.66 13.56
N VAL A 724 17.46 -3.61 12.69
CA VAL A 724 17.86 -4.77 11.87
C VAL A 724 18.32 -5.93 12.75
N LEU A 725 19.06 -5.66 13.83
CA LEU A 725 19.47 -6.68 14.80
C LEU A 725 18.25 -7.28 15.54
N LYS A 726 17.25 -6.46 15.94
CA LYS A 726 15.98 -6.97 16.49
C LYS A 726 15.26 -7.89 15.50
N SER A 727 15.08 -7.49 14.24
CA SER A 727 14.40 -8.31 13.23
C SER A 727 15.09 -9.66 13.03
N ILE A 728 16.42 -9.69 12.95
CA ILE A 728 17.20 -10.94 12.80
C ILE A 728 17.07 -11.85 14.02
N LEU A 729 17.21 -11.30 15.24
CA LEU A 729 17.16 -12.09 16.48
C LEU A 729 15.74 -12.58 16.83
N CYS A 730 14.71 -11.84 16.43
CA CYS A 730 13.31 -12.17 16.71
C CYS A 730 12.62 -13.00 15.61
N SER A 731 13.16 -13.06 14.39
CA SER A 731 12.47 -13.70 13.25
C SER A 731 12.13 -15.18 13.53
N THR A 732 10.87 -15.54 13.27
CA THR A 732 10.36 -16.89 13.51
C THR A 732 10.63 -17.88 12.38
N ASN A 733 10.71 -17.38 11.14
CA ASN A 733 10.68 -18.20 9.91
C ASN A 733 12.02 -18.15 9.15
N ASN A 734 12.86 -17.15 9.43
CA ASN A 734 14.09 -16.88 8.68
C ASN A 734 15.35 -17.33 9.43
N SER A 735 15.22 -17.75 10.70
CA SER A 735 16.31 -18.10 11.60
C SER A 735 17.25 -19.17 11.01
N HIS A 736 16.70 -20.23 10.40
CA HIS A 736 17.49 -21.27 9.72
C HIS A 736 18.23 -20.76 8.45
N ALA A 737 17.76 -19.70 7.80
CA ALA A 737 18.44 -19.09 6.66
C ALA A 737 19.58 -18.16 7.12
N PHE A 738 19.31 -17.31 8.12
CA PHE A 738 20.28 -16.38 8.69
C PHE A 738 21.50 -17.09 9.29
N ILE A 739 21.29 -18.19 10.03
CA ILE A 739 22.40 -18.89 10.69
C ILE A 739 23.40 -19.58 9.73
N GLN A 740 23.01 -19.77 8.46
CA GLN A 740 23.89 -20.30 7.42
C GLN A 740 24.72 -19.21 6.73
N ARG A 741 24.40 -17.92 6.91
CA ARG A 741 25.09 -16.80 6.25
C ARG A 741 26.10 -16.18 7.21
N ALA A 742 27.39 -16.40 6.94
CA ALA A 742 28.49 -15.88 7.78
C ALA A 742 28.44 -14.36 7.97
N ALA A 743 27.98 -13.61 6.97
CA ALA A 743 27.75 -12.16 7.07
C ALA A 743 26.73 -11.79 8.16
N VAL A 744 25.62 -12.51 8.31
CA VAL A 744 24.63 -12.25 9.37
C VAL A 744 25.22 -12.54 10.75
N LEU A 745 25.99 -13.62 10.88
CA LEU A 745 26.66 -13.96 12.15
C LEU A 745 27.69 -12.89 12.55
N GLN A 746 28.47 -12.40 11.59
CA GLN A 746 29.41 -11.29 11.81
C GLN A 746 28.68 -9.98 12.12
N PHE A 747 27.57 -9.68 11.43
CA PHE A 747 26.73 -8.53 11.75
C PHE A 747 26.19 -8.60 13.18
N VAL A 748 25.64 -9.74 13.62
CA VAL A 748 25.15 -9.93 15.00
C VAL A 748 26.23 -9.60 16.03
N VAL A 749 27.47 -10.08 15.83
CA VAL A 749 28.60 -9.80 16.72
C VAL A 749 28.99 -8.31 16.69
N GLN A 750 29.24 -7.73 15.51
CA GLN A 750 29.73 -6.36 15.39
C GLN A 750 28.66 -5.31 15.80
N ALA A 751 27.40 -5.54 15.46
CA ALA A 751 26.28 -4.71 15.89
C ALA A 751 26.12 -4.76 17.41
N THR A 752 26.27 -5.93 18.04
CA THR A 752 26.23 -6.05 19.51
C THR A 752 27.37 -5.25 20.16
N LYS A 753 28.60 -5.35 19.66
CA LYS A 753 29.75 -4.54 20.13
C LYS A 753 29.48 -3.04 20.02
N PHE A 754 29.01 -2.59 18.85
CA PHE A 754 28.71 -1.18 18.60
C PHE A 754 27.56 -0.65 19.48
N LEU A 755 26.51 -1.46 19.71
CA LEU A 755 25.39 -1.09 20.57
C LEU A 755 25.75 -1.12 22.06
N CYS A 756 26.73 -1.92 22.47
CA CYS A 756 27.33 -1.88 23.81
C CYS A 756 28.24 -0.65 24.01
N ALA A 757 28.95 -0.22 22.96
CA ALA A 757 29.91 0.89 23.06
C ALA A 757 29.26 2.22 23.48
N GLY A 758 29.89 2.90 24.45
CA GLY A 758 29.63 4.30 24.79
C GLY A 758 28.42 4.58 25.70
N ARG A 759 27.93 3.59 26.48
CA ARG A 759 26.87 3.79 27.48
C ARG A 759 27.23 3.10 28.80
N GLU A 760 27.02 3.78 29.94
CA GLU A 760 27.28 3.24 31.29
C GLU A 760 26.30 2.13 31.70
N MET A 761 25.14 2.06 31.05
CA MET A 761 24.18 0.96 31.23
C MET A 761 23.46 0.67 29.91
N VAL A 762 23.46 -0.60 29.50
CA VAL A 762 22.79 -1.09 28.28
C VAL A 762 21.90 -2.27 28.67
N VAL A 763 20.68 -2.29 28.13
CA VAL A 763 19.76 -3.42 28.21
C VAL A 763 20.01 -4.31 26.99
N PRO A 764 20.21 -5.64 27.12
CA PRO A 764 20.37 -6.51 25.97
C PRO A 764 19.05 -6.61 25.19
N LEU A 765 19.14 -6.84 23.87
CA LEU A 765 17.94 -6.97 23.03
C LEU A 765 17.18 -8.27 23.33
N ILE A 766 17.92 -9.31 23.74
CA ILE A 766 17.38 -10.58 24.23
C ILE A 766 17.65 -10.69 25.73
N MET A 767 16.58 -10.86 26.49
CA MET A 767 16.65 -11.04 27.94
C MET A 767 16.89 -12.51 28.30
N VAL A 768 17.62 -12.75 29.40
CA VAL A 768 17.89 -14.09 29.98
C VAL A 768 16.73 -15.09 29.85
N PRO A 769 15.48 -14.76 30.25
CA PRO A 769 14.39 -15.74 30.28
C PRO A 769 13.91 -16.17 28.88
N GLN A 770 14.12 -15.34 27.86
CA GLN A 770 13.81 -15.70 26.47
C GLN A 770 14.79 -16.77 25.97
N LEU A 771 16.07 -16.61 26.30
CA LEU A 771 17.13 -17.54 25.95
C LEU A 771 17.05 -18.85 26.78
N GLU A 772 16.71 -18.77 28.07
CA GLU A 772 16.34 -19.94 28.89
C GLU A 772 15.12 -20.68 28.32
N LEU A 773 14.07 -19.96 27.91
CA LEU A 773 12.85 -20.57 27.34
C LEU A 773 13.13 -21.28 26.01
N LEU A 774 13.91 -20.66 25.11
CA LEU A 774 14.36 -21.33 23.88
C LEU A 774 15.29 -22.51 24.20
N GLY A 775 16.23 -22.35 25.13
CA GLY A 775 17.15 -23.39 25.57
C GLY A 775 16.41 -24.63 26.10
N THR A 776 15.38 -24.44 26.91
CA THR A 776 14.53 -25.54 27.41
C THR A 776 13.57 -26.14 26.38
N ARG A 777 13.53 -25.61 25.14
CA ARG A 777 12.83 -26.20 23.99
C ARG A 777 13.79 -26.93 23.02
N LEU A 778 15.11 -26.86 23.22
CA LEU A 778 16.08 -27.55 22.36
C LEU A 778 15.95 -29.07 22.45
N LYS A 779 15.80 -29.71 21.30
CA LYS A 779 15.99 -31.15 21.12
C LYS A 779 17.27 -31.35 20.32
N VAL A 780 18.24 -32.08 20.86
CA VAL A 780 19.53 -32.38 20.18
C VAL A 780 19.50 -33.77 19.51
N GLU A 781 18.32 -34.39 19.42
CA GLU A 781 18.08 -35.59 18.63
C GLU A 781 17.96 -35.24 17.12
N THR A 782 19.03 -34.72 16.53
CA THR A 782 19.11 -34.43 15.09
C THR A 782 19.20 -35.72 14.27
N THR A 783 18.06 -36.35 14.02
CA THR A 783 17.92 -37.50 13.09
C THR A 783 17.86 -37.09 11.61
N GLU A 784 17.82 -35.78 11.32
CA GLU A 784 17.75 -35.22 9.97
C GLU A 784 18.88 -34.19 9.73
N ASP A 785 19.29 -34.02 8.46
CA ASP A 785 20.39 -33.12 8.03
C ASP A 785 20.03 -31.61 8.07
N LYS A 786 19.13 -31.20 8.98
CA LYS A 786 18.61 -29.83 9.11
C LYS A 786 18.46 -29.46 10.57
N LEU A 787 18.67 -28.18 10.89
CA LEU A 787 18.23 -27.63 12.17
C LEU A 787 16.79 -27.16 12.04
N ASP A 788 16.06 -27.17 13.15
CA ASP A 788 14.79 -26.46 13.25
C ASP A 788 15.03 -24.96 13.53
N ASP A 789 13.97 -24.15 13.39
CA ASP A 789 14.03 -22.72 13.63
C ASP A 789 14.18 -22.34 15.12
N ILE A 790 13.86 -23.24 16.05
CA ILE A 790 14.04 -23.01 17.50
C ILE A 790 15.53 -23.11 17.84
N GLN A 791 16.21 -24.16 17.38
CA GLN A 791 17.67 -24.34 17.45
C GLN A 791 18.40 -23.18 16.76
N SER A 792 17.95 -22.81 15.56
CA SER A 792 18.58 -21.75 14.77
C SER A 792 18.42 -20.37 15.43
N ARG A 793 17.24 -20.05 15.96
CA ARG A 793 17.01 -18.80 16.72
C ARG A 793 17.75 -18.81 18.05
N PHE A 794 17.75 -19.92 18.78
CA PHE A 794 18.48 -20.05 20.03
C PHE A 794 19.98 -19.73 19.84
N LEU A 795 20.61 -20.28 18.81
CA LEU A 795 22.02 -20.04 18.53
C LEU A 795 22.31 -18.58 18.14
N LEU A 796 21.45 -17.94 17.34
CA LEU A 796 21.56 -16.50 17.01
C LEU A 796 21.41 -15.62 18.27
N GLN A 797 20.42 -15.93 19.12
CA GLN A 797 20.19 -15.21 20.37
C GLN A 797 21.29 -15.46 21.42
N LEU A 798 21.85 -16.68 21.47
CA LEU A 798 23.01 -17.02 22.30
C LEU A 798 24.26 -16.25 21.85
N LEU A 799 24.49 -16.11 20.55
CA LEU A 799 25.62 -15.37 20.00
C LEU A 799 25.57 -13.89 20.42
N HIS A 800 24.39 -13.25 20.29
CA HIS A 800 24.16 -11.90 20.79
C HIS A 800 24.37 -11.80 22.32
N ALA A 801 23.81 -12.73 23.09
CA ALA A 801 23.86 -12.70 24.55
C ALA A 801 25.28 -12.92 25.11
N MET A 802 26.07 -13.81 24.49
CA MET A 802 27.46 -14.07 24.87
C MET A 802 28.37 -12.88 24.55
N GLU A 803 28.19 -12.24 23.39
CA GLU A 803 28.92 -11.01 23.05
C GLU A 803 28.53 -9.85 23.98
N PHE A 804 27.24 -9.69 24.29
CA PHE A 804 26.78 -8.69 25.27
C PHE A 804 27.43 -8.90 26.65
N LEU A 805 27.55 -10.16 27.09
CA LEU A 805 28.20 -10.52 28.35
C LEU A 805 29.73 -10.27 28.34
N GLU A 806 30.40 -10.41 27.18
CA GLU A 806 31.81 -10.05 27.05
C GLU A 806 32.02 -8.52 27.09
N GLN A 807 31.11 -7.73 26.50
CA GLN A 807 31.21 -6.27 26.53
C GLN A 807 30.76 -5.64 27.86
N ASN A 808 29.81 -6.25 28.57
CA ASN A 808 29.24 -5.71 29.82
C ASN A 808 29.09 -6.80 30.91
N PRO A 809 30.18 -7.36 31.45
CA PRO A 809 30.13 -8.43 32.45
C PRO A 809 29.44 -7.99 33.76
N ASP A 810 29.65 -6.74 34.19
CA ASP A 810 29.05 -6.17 35.41
C ASP A 810 27.60 -5.69 35.24
N SER A 811 26.97 -5.96 34.08
CA SER A 811 25.58 -5.54 33.80
C SER A 811 24.59 -6.18 34.79
N PRO A 812 23.55 -5.45 35.25
CA PRO A 812 22.42 -6.07 35.96
C PRO A 812 21.59 -7.01 35.08
N PHE A 813 21.88 -7.06 33.78
CA PHE A 813 21.33 -8.00 32.80
C PHE A 813 22.33 -9.10 32.40
N SER A 814 23.47 -9.22 33.10
CA SER A 814 24.44 -10.29 32.88
C SER A 814 23.78 -11.66 33.03
N ILE A 815 24.10 -12.55 32.09
CA ILE A 815 23.66 -13.94 32.12
C ILE A 815 24.75 -14.73 32.84
N ASP A 816 24.39 -15.71 33.68
CA ASP A 816 25.31 -16.78 34.03
C ASP A 816 25.22 -17.87 32.96
N PRO A 817 26.17 -18.01 32.02
CA PRO A 817 26.06 -18.98 30.93
C PRO A 817 25.95 -20.44 31.41
N ARG A 818 26.25 -20.75 32.69
CA ARG A 818 26.01 -22.07 33.30
C ARG A 818 24.53 -22.46 33.39
N THR A 819 23.63 -21.48 33.34
CA THR A 819 22.17 -21.69 33.29
C THR A 819 21.66 -22.12 31.91
N LEU A 820 22.46 -21.88 30.85
CA LEU A 820 22.09 -22.15 29.47
C LEU A 820 22.57 -23.55 29.05
N PRO A 821 21.90 -24.19 28.07
CA PRO A 821 22.33 -25.47 27.50
C PRO A 821 23.51 -25.27 26.53
N VAL A 822 24.65 -24.84 27.08
CA VAL A 822 25.89 -24.52 26.35
C VAL A 822 26.46 -25.76 25.63
N LYS A 823 26.33 -26.93 26.25
CA LYS A 823 26.68 -28.23 25.66
C LYS A 823 25.93 -28.47 24.35
N GLU A 824 24.61 -28.29 24.40
CA GLU A 824 23.70 -28.45 23.27
C GLU A 824 24.02 -27.41 22.18
N ALA A 825 24.31 -26.16 22.58
CA ALA A 825 24.71 -25.09 21.68
C ALA A 825 25.97 -25.45 20.86
N ILE A 826 27.03 -25.92 21.53
CA ILE A 826 28.29 -26.31 20.86
C ILE A 826 28.04 -27.50 19.92
N LEU A 827 27.28 -28.51 20.34
CA LEU A 827 26.98 -29.69 19.51
C LEU A 827 26.17 -29.38 18.25
N LEU A 828 25.34 -28.32 18.27
CA LEU A 828 24.59 -27.78 17.14
C LEU A 828 25.45 -26.84 16.26
N ALA A 829 26.38 -26.09 16.86
CA ALA A 829 27.36 -25.27 16.13
C ALA A 829 28.39 -26.15 15.38
N GLU A 830 28.86 -27.26 15.98
CA GLU A 830 29.64 -28.31 15.30
C GLU A 830 28.92 -28.84 14.06
N PHE A 831 27.59 -29.02 14.14
CA PHE A 831 26.78 -29.51 13.04
C PHE A 831 26.63 -28.48 11.90
N LEU A 832 26.75 -27.18 12.22
CA LEU A 832 26.72 -26.07 11.26
C LEU A 832 28.08 -25.74 10.63
N GLU A 833 29.20 -26.24 11.17
CA GLU A 833 30.57 -25.89 10.77
C GLU A 833 30.78 -25.86 9.25
N LYS A 834 30.26 -26.88 8.53
CA LYS A 834 30.34 -27.03 7.07
C LYS A 834 29.50 -26.05 6.24
N ARG A 835 28.54 -25.34 6.86
CA ARG A 835 27.65 -24.36 6.20
C ARG A 835 28.01 -22.92 6.58
N SER A 836 28.38 -22.68 7.83
CA SER A 836 28.71 -21.34 8.35
C SER A 836 30.21 -21.00 8.33
N ASN A 837 31.01 -21.70 7.51
CA ASN A 837 32.48 -21.59 7.45
C ASN A 837 33.17 -21.63 8.84
N GLY A 838 32.67 -22.47 9.76
CA GLY A 838 33.19 -22.61 11.13
C GLY A 838 32.94 -21.42 12.08
N PHE A 839 32.67 -20.21 11.59
CA PHE A 839 32.63 -18.97 12.39
C PHE A 839 31.74 -19.05 13.64
N LEU A 840 30.54 -19.62 13.54
CA LEU A 840 29.63 -19.78 14.68
C LEU A 840 30.25 -20.61 15.82
N LEU A 841 30.90 -21.72 15.47
CA LEU A 841 31.54 -22.62 16.42
C LEU A 841 32.74 -21.95 17.08
N GLU A 842 33.58 -21.27 16.30
CA GLU A 842 34.74 -20.53 16.80
C GLU A 842 34.33 -19.46 17.82
N GLN A 843 33.31 -18.64 17.51
CA GLN A 843 32.83 -17.61 18.44
C GLN A 843 32.20 -18.23 19.70
N ILE A 844 31.29 -19.21 19.58
CA ILE A 844 30.66 -19.86 20.75
C ILE A 844 31.72 -20.52 21.65
N VAL A 845 32.68 -21.26 21.09
CA VAL A 845 33.77 -21.89 21.87
C VAL A 845 34.66 -20.81 22.51
N SER A 846 34.93 -19.69 21.83
CA SER A 846 35.68 -18.57 22.39
C SER A 846 35.00 -17.96 23.62
N TYR A 847 33.71 -17.60 23.55
CA TYR A 847 32.98 -17.07 24.71
C TYR A 847 32.90 -18.09 25.86
N VAL A 848 32.64 -19.37 25.55
CA VAL A 848 32.57 -20.42 26.58
C VAL A 848 33.94 -20.64 27.24
N THR A 849 35.05 -20.56 26.50
CA THR A 849 36.40 -20.63 27.07
C THR A 849 36.66 -19.49 28.05
N LYS A 850 36.16 -18.28 27.77
CA LYS A 850 36.32 -17.11 28.64
C LYS A 850 35.41 -17.15 29.89
N GLN A 851 34.13 -17.50 29.72
CA GLN A 851 33.09 -17.33 30.74
C GLN A 851 32.79 -18.62 31.55
N CYS A 852 33.11 -19.78 30.98
CA CYS A 852 32.81 -21.12 31.49
C CYS A 852 33.89 -22.17 31.11
N PRO A 853 35.20 -21.90 31.35
CA PRO A 853 36.28 -22.83 30.97
C PRO A 853 36.08 -24.25 31.53
N GLU A 854 35.48 -24.40 32.71
CA GLU A 854 35.18 -25.69 33.34
C GLU A 854 34.27 -26.58 32.49
N VAL A 855 33.43 -25.99 31.64
CA VAL A 855 32.53 -26.69 30.72
C VAL A 855 33.34 -27.35 29.59
N LEU A 856 34.36 -26.65 29.07
CA LEU A 856 35.23 -27.20 28.04
C LEU A 856 36.27 -28.15 28.63
N GLU A 857 37.03 -27.74 29.66
CA GLU A 857 38.13 -28.53 30.21
C GLU A 857 37.70 -29.91 30.74
N LEU A 858 36.61 -29.95 31.53
CA LEU A 858 36.16 -31.20 32.18
C LEU A 858 35.25 -32.04 31.29
N SER A 859 34.49 -31.40 30.39
CA SER A 859 33.33 -32.04 29.77
C SER A 859 33.42 -32.16 28.24
N TYR A 860 34.02 -31.21 27.52
CA TYR A 860 34.06 -31.25 26.05
C TYR A 860 34.91 -32.39 25.46
N PRO A 861 36.11 -32.74 25.98
CA PRO A 861 36.81 -33.97 25.60
C PRO A 861 35.96 -35.22 25.86
N VAL A 862 35.25 -35.25 26.99
CA VAL A 862 34.36 -36.37 27.35
C VAL A 862 33.13 -36.43 26.45
N TRP A 863 32.60 -35.29 25.97
CA TRP A 863 31.47 -35.24 25.05
C TRP A 863 31.86 -35.59 23.62
N THR A 864 32.98 -35.08 23.11
CA THR A 864 33.47 -35.40 21.76
C THR A 864 33.88 -36.87 21.66
N GLN A 865 34.60 -37.40 22.66
CA GLN A 865 34.89 -38.83 22.77
C GLN A 865 33.60 -39.65 22.94
N LYS A 866 32.62 -39.19 23.74
CA LYS A 866 31.29 -39.83 23.78
C LYS A 866 30.54 -39.70 22.45
N ARG A 867 30.65 -38.63 21.66
CA ARG A 867 29.98 -38.50 20.34
C ARG A 867 30.54 -39.55 19.38
N GLN A 868 31.87 -39.72 19.36
CA GLN A 868 32.56 -40.77 18.60
C GLN A 868 32.25 -42.19 19.09
N HIS A 869 31.89 -42.38 20.37
CA HIS A 869 31.53 -43.70 20.92
C HIS A 869 30.02 -43.97 20.96
N SER A 870 29.15 -42.94 20.95
CA SER A 870 27.69 -43.05 21.17
C SER A 870 26.90 -43.46 19.94
N MET A 871 27.55 -43.61 18.78
CA MET A 871 27.08 -44.51 17.72
C MET A 871 26.97 -45.98 18.20
N ARG A 872 27.60 -46.31 19.34
CA ARG A 872 27.22 -47.45 20.19
C ARG A 872 26.60 -46.93 21.48
N LYS A 873 25.34 -47.30 21.71
CA LYS A 873 24.49 -46.89 22.84
C LYS A 873 25.27 -46.84 24.17
N SER A 874 25.53 -45.63 24.67
CA SER A 874 26.20 -45.43 25.95
C SER A 874 25.28 -45.85 27.10
N HIS A 875 25.65 -46.86 27.87
CA HIS A 875 24.92 -47.31 29.07
C HIS A 875 25.07 -46.36 30.27
N SER A 876 24.93 -45.05 30.04
CA SER A 876 24.24 -44.21 31.03
C SER A 876 22.83 -44.77 31.12
N ALA A 877 22.51 -45.48 32.20
CA ALA A 877 21.20 -46.08 32.35
C ALA A 877 20.16 -44.97 32.40
N LEU A 878 19.44 -44.79 31.28
CA LEU A 878 18.21 -44.00 31.24
C LEU A 878 17.29 -44.56 32.32
N LEU A 879 17.16 -43.84 33.43
CA LEU A 879 16.12 -44.12 34.41
C LEU A 879 14.81 -44.10 33.63
N PRO A 880 13.97 -45.15 33.73
CA PRO A 880 12.67 -45.16 33.10
C PRO A 880 11.93 -43.86 33.39
N ARG A 881 11.12 -43.36 32.45
CA ARG A 881 10.38 -42.08 32.59
C ARG A 881 9.60 -42.00 33.92
N SER A 882 9.05 -43.12 34.38
CA SER A 882 8.43 -43.28 35.71
C SER A 882 9.37 -42.94 36.86
N ASP A 883 10.61 -43.39 36.78
CA ASP A 883 11.58 -43.41 37.88
C ASP A 883 12.26 -42.04 38.00
N MET A 884 12.48 -41.36 36.87
CA MET A 884 12.89 -39.96 36.86
C MET A 884 11.80 -39.04 37.44
N MET A 885 10.53 -39.26 37.05
CA MET A 885 9.38 -38.53 37.62
C MET A 885 9.19 -38.81 39.12
N ASN A 886 9.37 -40.06 39.55
CA ASN A 886 9.36 -40.44 40.97
C ASN A 886 10.54 -39.82 41.74
N LEU A 887 11.72 -39.69 41.12
CA LEU A 887 12.88 -39.02 41.71
C LEU A 887 12.61 -37.53 41.90
N LEU A 888 12.19 -36.81 40.85
CA LEU A 888 11.81 -35.39 40.94
C LEU A 888 10.77 -35.16 42.03
N ARG A 889 9.70 -35.97 42.04
CA ARG A 889 8.64 -35.90 43.06
C ARG A 889 9.18 -36.06 44.48
N ARG A 890 9.93 -37.14 44.75
CA ARG A 890 10.51 -37.41 46.08
C ARG A 890 11.49 -36.32 46.51
N THR A 891 12.24 -35.76 45.57
CA THR A 891 13.16 -34.63 45.84
C THR A 891 12.36 -33.41 46.29
N ILE A 892 11.31 -33.00 45.55
CA ILE A 892 10.39 -31.90 45.93
C ILE A 892 9.80 -32.16 47.32
N GLU A 893 9.20 -33.33 47.54
CA GLU A 893 8.60 -33.72 48.83
C GLU A 893 9.63 -33.66 49.98
N SER A 894 10.90 -34.06 49.73
CA SER A 894 11.96 -33.96 50.74
C SER A 894 12.32 -32.51 51.13
N TYR A 895 12.29 -31.57 50.18
CA TYR A 895 12.52 -30.15 50.48
C TYR A 895 11.32 -29.49 51.18
N LEU A 896 10.11 -30.00 50.96
CA LEU A 896 8.93 -29.60 51.74
C LEU A 896 8.96 -30.12 53.18
N VAL A 897 9.75 -31.16 53.51
CA VAL A 897 9.91 -31.67 54.88
C VAL A 897 11.05 -30.97 55.64
N LYS A 898 12.27 -30.90 55.08
CA LYS A 898 13.49 -30.28 55.71
C LYS A 898 13.21 -28.92 56.36
N SER A 899 13.86 -28.58 57.47
CA SER A 899 13.56 -27.31 58.14
C SER A 899 13.98 -26.09 57.28
N PRO A 900 13.37 -24.89 57.47
CA PRO A 900 13.82 -23.69 56.74
C PRO A 900 15.31 -23.38 56.96
N THR A 901 15.83 -23.67 58.16
CA THR A 901 17.25 -23.51 58.51
C THR A 901 18.18 -24.51 57.82
N GLU A 902 17.68 -25.66 57.37
CA GLU A 902 18.42 -26.62 56.53
C GLU A 902 18.39 -26.23 55.04
N CYS A 903 17.26 -25.69 54.57
CA CYS A 903 17.08 -25.28 53.17
C CYS A 903 18.02 -24.16 52.71
N ASN A 904 18.49 -23.31 53.62
CA ASN A 904 19.40 -22.18 53.32
C ASN A 904 20.85 -22.60 52.98
N LYS A 905 21.11 -23.89 52.71
CA LYS A 905 22.38 -24.38 52.16
C LYS A 905 22.19 -24.70 50.68
N ASP A 906 22.52 -23.72 49.82
CA ASP A 906 22.15 -23.68 48.39
C ASP A 906 22.44 -24.93 47.56
N LYS A 907 23.43 -25.74 47.97
CA LYS A 907 23.77 -27.04 47.35
C LYS A 907 22.57 -27.96 47.14
N GLY A 908 21.51 -27.85 47.95
CA GLY A 908 20.28 -28.61 47.76
C GLY A 908 19.36 -28.06 46.66
N GLY A 909 19.33 -26.74 46.45
CA GLY A 909 18.47 -26.11 45.45
C GLY A 909 18.90 -26.45 44.03
N SER A 910 20.21 -26.41 43.76
CA SER A 910 20.77 -26.73 42.44
C SER A 910 20.66 -28.23 42.08
N GLU A 911 20.65 -29.15 43.06
CA GLU A 911 20.38 -30.56 42.78
C GLU A 911 18.93 -30.80 42.34
N LEU A 912 17.96 -30.18 43.02
CA LEU A 912 16.55 -30.22 42.59
C LEU A 912 16.37 -29.60 41.20
N GLU A 913 16.98 -28.45 40.96
CA GLU A 913 16.90 -27.74 39.68
C GLU A 913 17.51 -28.57 38.52
N ARG A 914 18.67 -29.22 38.76
CA ARG A 914 19.25 -30.18 37.81
C ARG A 914 18.32 -31.37 37.55
N ILE A 915 17.76 -31.99 38.59
CA ILE A 915 16.82 -33.10 38.44
C ILE A 915 15.56 -32.66 37.68
N PHE A 916 15.04 -31.45 37.92
CA PHE A 916 13.91 -30.89 37.16
C PHE A 916 14.24 -30.74 35.67
N LEU A 917 15.40 -30.19 35.32
CA LEU A 917 15.85 -30.07 33.93
C LEU A 917 16.09 -31.44 33.27
N ASP A 918 16.81 -32.34 33.95
CA ASP A 918 17.02 -33.74 33.50
C ASP A 918 15.69 -34.46 33.25
N THR A 919 14.68 -34.21 34.09
CA THR A 919 13.32 -34.78 33.95
C THR A 919 12.55 -34.14 32.79
N ARG A 920 12.61 -32.81 32.64
CA ARG A 920 11.89 -32.04 31.60
C ARG A 920 12.33 -32.44 30.20
N LEU A 921 13.61 -32.76 30.00
CA LEU A 921 14.13 -33.28 28.73
C LEU A 921 13.61 -34.69 28.36
N GLN A 922 13.03 -35.44 29.31
CA GLN A 922 12.64 -36.85 29.17
C GLN A 922 11.12 -37.09 29.29
N THR A 923 10.34 -36.04 29.56
CA THR A 923 8.90 -36.12 29.89
C THR A 923 8.11 -35.13 29.07
N SER A 924 6.79 -35.31 28.97
CA SER A 924 5.93 -34.27 28.39
C SER A 924 5.60 -33.23 29.46
N ASP A 925 5.54 -31.96 29.04
CA ASP A 925 5.19 -30.81 29.90
C ASP A 925 3.87 -31.03 30.68
N SER A 926 2.94 -31.80 30.11
CA SER A 926 1.70 -32.26 30.76
C SER A 926 1.95 -32.97 32.10
N ASP A 927 2.84 -33.95 32.09
CA ASP A 927 3.07 -34.87 33.20
C ASP A 927 4.00 -34.20 34.20
N LEU A 928 5.02 -33.50 33.69
CA LEU A 928 5.94 -32.68 34.46
C LEU A 928 5.16 -31.64 35.30
N ALA A 929 4.30 -30.85 34.68
CA ALA A 929 3.48 -29.86 35.38
C ALA A 929 2.54 -30.52 36.40
N CYS A 930 1.84 -31.61 36.04
CA CYS A 930 0.97 -32.31 36.98
C CYS A 930 1.74 -32.83 38.20
N THR A 931 2.91 -33.46 38.00
CA THR A 931 3.70 -34.03 39.10
C THR A 931 4.37 -32.96 39.94
N VAL A 932 4.94 -31.90 39.34
CA VAL A 932 5.55 -30.78 40.08
C VAL A 932 4.50 -30.07 40.93
N VAL A 933 3.36 -29.67 40.34
CA VAL A 933 2.30 -28.96 41.07
C VAL A 933 1.69 -29.85 42.16
N SER A 934 1.43 -31.13 41.87
CA SER A 934 0.89 -32.05 42.88
C SER A 934 1.87 -32.31 44.02
N ALA A 935 3.18 -32.40 43.73
CA ALA A 935 4.21 -32.55 44.76
C ALA A 935 4.37 -31.27 45.60
N MET A 936 4.34 -30.08 44.97
CA MET A 936 4.45 -28.79 45.66
C MET A 936 3.24 -28.47 46.56
N LEU A 937 2.04 -28.95 46.19
CA LEU A 937 0.82 -28.83 46.99
C LEU A 937 0.61 -30.00 47.97
N SER A 938 1.45 -31.05 47.95
CA SER A 938 1.30 -32.19 48.84
C SER A 938 1.76 -31.86 50.26
N SER A 939 0.81 -31.79 51.19
CA SER A 939 1.11 -31.87 52.63
C SER A 939 1.56 -33.31 52.98
N PRO A 940 2.57 -33.51 53.85
CA PRO A 940 3.03 -34.85 54.25
C PRO A 940 1.99 -35.70 55.01
N HIS A 941 0.78 -35.16 55.24
CA HIS A 941 -0.35 -35.84 55.87
C HIS A 941 -1.60 -35.90 54.99
N GLN A 942 -1.52 -35.50 53.72
CA GLN A 942 -2.64 -35.55 52.77
C GLN A 942 -2.25 -36.36 51.53
N PRO A 943 -3.20 -37.09 50.91
CA PRO A 943 -2.95 -37.71 49.61
C PRO A 943 -2.69 -36.62 48.55
N PRO A 944 -1.85 -36.88 47.54
CA PRO A 944 -1.57 -35.91 46.48
C PRO A 944 -2.87 -35.55 45.74
N LEU A 945 -3.10 -34.26 45.53
CA LEU A 945 -4.26 -33.75 44.81
C LEU A 945 -4.29 -34.32 43.38
N SER A 946 -5.44 -34.85 42.95
CA SER A 946 -5.63 -35.39 41.60
C SER A 946 -5.80 -34.28 40.56
N LEU A 947 -4.71 -33.56 40.31
CA LEU A 947 -4.63 -32.45 39.36
C LEU A 947 -4.34 -32.98 37.96
N THR A 948 -5.18 -32.59 37.01
CA THR A 948 -5.09 -32.95 35.59
C THR A 948 -4.65 -31.74 34.78
N TYR A 949 -3.75 -31.91 33.81
CA TYR A 949 -3.14 -30.79 33.07
C TYR A 949 -4.17 -29.76 32.53
N PRO A 950 -5.31 -30.13 31.92
CA PRO A 950 -6.31 -29.15 31.47
C PRO A 950 -6.96 -28.29 32.57
N LYS A 951 -6.92 -28.72 33.84
CA LYS A 951 -7.34 -27.89 34.98
C LYS A 951 -6.26 -26.87 35.35
N LEU A 952 -4.99 -27.27 35.29
CA LEU A 952 -3.85 -26.37 35.54
C LEU A 952 -3.72 -25.31 34.44
N CYS A 953 -4.00 -25.65 33.19
CA CYS A 953 -4.04 -24.69 32.08
C CYS A 953 -5.27 -23.77 32.13
N ARG A 954 -6.35 -24.13 32.85
CA ARG A 954 -7.53 -23.27 33.05
C ARG A 954 -7.46 -22.41 34.32
N ASP A 955 -6.83 -22.89 35.37
CA ASP A 955 -6.53 -22.13 36.60
C ASP A 955 -5.03 -22.24 36.95
N PRO A 956 -4.16 -21.41 36.34
CA PRO A 956 -2.74 -21.35 36.69
C PRO A 956 -2.51 -20.81 38.12
N LEU A 957 -3.49 -20.11 38.70
CA LEU A 957 -3.43 -19.54 40.05
C LEU A 957 -3.49 -20.63 41.14
N ILE A 958 -3.82 -21.89 40.78
CA ILE A 958 -3.62 -23.07 41.64
C ILE A 958 -2.19 -23.13 42.20
N LEU A 959 -1.17 -22.77 41.40
CA LEU A 959 0.22 -22.81 41.87
C LEU A 959 0.49 -21.76 42.97
N LEU A 960 -0.21 -20.62 42.98
CA LEU A 960 -0.05 -19.60 44.04
C LEU A 960 -0.53 -20.09 45.42
N LYS A 961 -1.24 -21.23 45.47
CA LYS A 961 -1.66 -21.92 46.71
C LYS A 961 -0.54 -22.81 47.28
N CYS A 962 0.62 -22.90 46.62
CA CYS A 962 1.81 -23.58 47.15
C CYS A 962 2.28 -22.96 48.47
N PRO A 963 2.69 -23.76 49.47
CA PRO A 963 3.15 -23.24 50.76
C PRO A 963 4.30 -22.24 50.60
N PHE A 964 4.40 -21.24 51.49
CA PHE A 964 5.45 -20.20 51.45
C PHE A 964 6.88 -20.77 51.32
N LYS A 965 7.11 -21.97 51.85
CA LYS A 965 8.34 -22.77 51.75
C LYS A 965 8.78 -23.12 50.33
N VAL A 966 7.84 -23.24 49.38
CA VAL A 966 8.13 -23.39 47.94
C VAL A 966 8.81 -22.14 47.42
N TRP A 967 8.31 -20.97 47.79
CA TRP A 967 8.83 -19.68 47.37
C TRP A 967 10.12 -19.28 48.12
N SER A 968 10.32 -19.76 49.35
CA SER A 968 11.54 -19.52 50.14
C SER A 968 12.76 -20.35 49.72
N CYS A 969 12.57 -21.54 49.16
CA CYS A 969 13.67 -22.36 48.66
C CYS A 969 13.94 -22.07 47.17
N THR A 970 15.11 -21.52 46.84
CA THR A 970 15.44 -21.06 45.46
C THR A 970 15.21 -22.11 44.37
N GLY A 971 15.59 -23.38 44.59
CA GLY A 971 15.36 -24.46 43.61
C GLY A 971 13.88 -24.82 43.43
N LEU A 972 13.09 -24.88 44.53
CA LEU A 972 11.64 -25.08 44.46
C LEU A 972 10.96 -23.89 43.77
N ARG A 973 11.35 -22.66 44.11
CA ARG A 973 10.83 -21.43 43.50
C ARG A 973 11.09 -21.38 42.00
N ARG A 974 12.33 -21.60 41.53
CA ARG A 974 12.64 -21.65 40.10
C ARG A 974 11.85 -22.73 39.37
N THR A 975 11.78 -23.93 39.96
CA THR A 975 10.97 -25.05 39.43
C THR A 975 9.49 -24.65 39.31
N GLY A 976 8.91 -24.02 40.34
CA GLY A 976 7.52 -23.57 40.35
C GLY A 976 7.27 -22.47 39.33
N LEU A 977 8.12 -21.44 39.29
CA LEU A 977 8.07 -20.34 38.33
C LEU A 977 8.19 -20.82 36.88
N SER A 978 9.02 -21.83 36.60
CA SER A 978 9.12 -22.45 35.27
C SER A 978 7.79 -23.07 34.83
N ILE A 979 7.11 -23.79 35.74
CA ILE A 979 5.76 -24.32 35.48
C ILE A 979 4.71 -23.21 35.42
N LEU A 980 4.86 -22.13 36.20
CA LEU A 980 3.94 -20.99 36.15
C LEU A 980 3.92 -20.33 34.76
N CYS A 981 5.08 -20.08 34.16
CA CYS A 981 5.18 -19.54 32.80
C CYS A 981 4.45 -20.43 31.79
N LEU A 982 4.75 -21.74 31.79
CA LEU A 982 4.11 -22.74 30.92
C LEU A 982 2.57 -22.73 31.06
N LEU A 983 2.07 -22.66 32.29
CA LEU A 983 0.63 -22.64 32.55
C LEU A 983 -0.02 -21.30 32.18
N LEU A 984 0.67 -20.16 32.34
CA LEU A 984 0.19 -18.84 31.92
C LEU A 984 0.13 -18.69 30.40
N GLU A 985 1.12 -19.20 29.66
CA GLU A 985 1.08 -19.28 28.18
C GLU A 985 -0.07 -20.19 27.70
N SER A 986 -0.22 -21.37 28.32
CA SER A 986 -1.31 -22.30 28.00
C SER A 986 -2.69 -21.69 28.29
N ASN A 987 -2.81 -20.98 29.41
CA ASN A 987 -4.04 -20.31 29.82
C ASN A 987 -4.37 -19.12 28.93
N GLU A 988 -3.36 -18.36 28.48
CA GLU A 988 -3.55 -17.26 27.53
C GLU A 988 -4.19 -17.75 26.22
N ALA A 989 -3.66 -18.82 25.62
CA ALA A 989 -4.25 -19.41 24.41
C ALA A 989 -5.68 -19.96 24.62
N ILE A 990 -5.99 -20.49 25.80
CA ILE A 990 -7.34 -20.98 26.14
C ILE A 990 -8.31 -19.81 26.33
N VAL A 991 -7.93 -18.73 27.01
CA VAL A 991 -8.80 -17.56 27.21
C VAL A 991 -9.10 -16.88 25.87
N TRP A 992 -8.10 -16.74 24.99
CA TRP A 992 -8.30 -16.23 23.63
C TRP A 992 -9.20 -17.09 22.73
N SER A 993 -9.42 -18.37 23.05
CA SER A 993 -10.32 -19.27 22.29
C SER A 993 -11.69 -19.49 22.94
N ASP A 994 -11.78 -19.44 24.27
CA ASP A 994 -13.01 -19.70 25.03
C ASP A 994 -13.82 -18.41 25.35
N ALA A 995 -13.24 -17.20 25.20
CA ALA A 995 -13.90 -15.93 25.51
C ALA A 995 -14.89 -15.44 24.43
N PRO A 996 -15.99 -14.73 24.81
CA PRO A 996 -16.99 -14.23 23.86
C PRO A 996 -16.55 -12.98 23.08
N THR A 997 -15.64 -12.17 23.63
CA THR A 997 -15.06 -10.98 22.99
C THR A 997 -13.57 -10.83 23.33
N GLU A 998 -12.82 -10.17 22.46
CA GLU A 998 -11.42 -9.79 22.66
C GLU A 998 -11.23 -8.97 23.96
N GLU A 999 -12.06 -7.95 24.17
CA GLU A 999 -12.08 -7.15 25.40
C GLU A 999 -12.22 -8.03 26.66
N SER A 1000 -13.13 -9.01 26.66
CA SER A 1000 -13.34 -9.91 27.80
C SER A 1000 -12.18 -10.90 28.02
N ALA A 1001 -11.41 -11.22 26.97
CA ALA A 1001 -10.18 -11.98 27.09
C ALA A 1001 -9.07 -11.12 27.73
N GLU A 1002 -8.91 -9.88 27.27
CA GLU A 1002 -7.93 -8.94 27.84
C GLU A 1002 -8.22 -8.62 29.31
N GLU A 1003 -9.47 -8.33 29.69
CA GLU A 1003 -9.87 -8.10 31.09
C GLU A 1003 -9.52 -9.29 31.99
N TYR A 1004 -9.85 -10.52 31.57
CA TYR A 1004 -9.53 -11.72 32.33
C TYR A 1004 -8.01 -11.91 32.48
N LEU A 1005 -7.26 -11.72 31.40
CA LEU A 1005 -5.80 -11.89 31.40
C LEU A 1005 -5.11 -10.81 32.24
N ALA A 1006 -5.55 -9.55 32.17
CA ALA A 1006 -5.05 -8.47 33.01
C ALA A 1006 -5.34 -8.73 34.51
N ALA A 1007 -6.55 -9.19 34.85
CA ALA A 1007 -6.91 -9.54 36.22
C ALA A 1007 -6.07 -10.73 36.76
N ARG A 1008 -5.90 -11.78 35.95
CA ARG A 1008 -5.04 -12.94 36.24
C ARG A 1008 -3.58 -12.52 36.47
N ASP A 1009 -3.03 -11.74 35.55
CA ASP A 1009 -1.63 -11.36 35.55
C ASP A 1009 -1.32 -10.37 36.69
N ALA A 1010 -2.26 -9.46 37.02
CA ALA A 1010 -2.17 -8.62 38.21
C ALA A 1010 -2.16 -9.44 39.51
N LEU A 1011 -2.98 -10.49 39.64
CA LEU A 1011 -2.94 -11.38 40.80
C LEU A 1011 -1.59 -12.10 40.93
N VAL A 1012 -1.02 -12.59 39.82
CA VAL A 1012 0.33 -13.20 39.82
C VAL A 1012 1.39 -12.19 40.26
N VAL A 1013 1.40 -10.99 39.66
CA VAL A 1013 2.35 -9.92 40.02
C VAL A 1013 2.21 -9.55 41.49
N ARG A 1014 0.99 -9.33 42.01
CA ARG A 1014 0.74 -9.02 43.42
C ARG A 1014 1.32 -10.07 44.36
N CYS A 1015 1.02 -11.35 44.12
CA CYS A 1015 1.50 -12.45 44.95
C CYS A 1015 3.03 -12.59 44.92
N LEU A 1016 3.66 -12.46 43.74
CA LEU A 1016 5.12 -12.56 43.62
C LEU A 1016 5.84 -11.37 44.25
N VAL A 1017 5.38 -10.13 43.98
CA VAL A 1017 5.98 -8.91 44.52
C VAL A 1017 5.88 -8.87 46.05
N THR A 1018 4.71 -9.14 46.63
CA THR A 1018 4.53 -9.13 48.10
C THR A 1018 5.30 -10.26 48.80
N ALA A 1019 5.57 -11.37 48.10
CA ALA A 1019 6.51 -12.36 48.60
C ALA A 1019 7.97 -11.86 48.54
N MET A 1020 8.36 -11.13 47.49
CA MET A 1020 9.72 -10.58 47.36
C MET A 1020 10.01 -9.42 48.33
N SER A 1021 9.06 -8.52 48.59
CA SER A 1021 9.27 -7.39 49.53
C SER A 1021 9.35 -7.81 50.99
N GLY A 1022 8.82 -8.99 51.34
CA GLY A 1022 8.48 -9.33 52.72
C GLY A 1022 7.30 -8.49 53.23
N SER A 1023 7.05 -8.59 54.54
CA SER A 1023 6.07 -7.75 55.26
C SER A 1023 6.60 -7.43 56.66
N GLU A 1024 6.13 -6.36 57.29
CA GLU A 1024 6.54 -5.95 58.65
C GLU A 1024 6.36 -7.04 59.73
N ASN A 1025 5.49 -8.03 59.49
CA ASN A 1025 5.15 -9.10 60.44
C ASN A 1025 6.15 -10.28 60.40
N ASP A 1026 7.40 -10.05 60.82
CA ASP A 1026 8.48 -11.04 61.06
C ASP A 1026 8.91 -11.97 59.88
N VAL A 1027 8.20 -12.01 58.76
CA VAL A 1027 8.57 -12.81 57.59
C VAL A 1027 9.68 -12.11 56.81
N SER A 1028 10.92 -12.58 56.98
CA SER A 1028 12.08 -12.13 56.22
C SER A 1028 11.81 -12.13 54.70
N PRO A 1029 12.17 -11.07 53.96
CA PRO A 1029 11.93 -10.98 52.52
C PRO A 1029 12.58 -12.15 51.77
N LEU A 1030 11.94 -12.60 50.69
CA LEU A 1030 12.50 -13.70 49.90
C LEU A 1030 13.84 -13.31 49.27
N PRO A 1031 14.87 -14.18 49.33
CA PRO A 1031 16.18 -13.88 48.74
C PRO A 1031 16.03 -13.60 47.24
N HIS A 1032 16.73 -12.58 46.72
CA HIS A 1032 16.53 -12.09 45.34
C HIS A 1032 16.56 -13.22 44.30
N CYS A 1033 15.69 -13.16 43.30
CA CYS A 1033 15.60 -14.17 42.26
C CYS A 1033 15.31 -13.51 40.90
N SER A 1034 16.30 -13.55 40.01
CA SER A 1034 16.22 -13.04 38.64
C SER A 1034 14.98 -13.54 37.90
N MET A 1035 14.61 -14.81 38.08
CA MET A 1035 13.43 -15.41 37.46
C MET A 1035 12.11 -14.81 37.98
N THR A 1036 12.00 -14.51 39.28
CA THR A 1036 10.80 -13.83 39.82
C THR A 1036 10.66 -12.44 39.24
N THR A 1037 11.74 -11.65 39.27
CA THR A 1037 11.81 -10.30 38.70
C THR A 1037 11.47 -10.32 37.21
N SER A 1038 12.02 -11.29 36.48
CA SER A 1038 11.78 -11.48 35.05
C SER A 1038 10.32 -11.78 34.71
N ILE A 1039 9.64 -12.60 35.51
CA ILE A 1039 8.21 -12.91 35.30
C ILE A 1039 7.34 -11.69 35.59
N ILE A 1040 7.63 -10.94 36.66
CA ILE A 1040 6.93 -9.70 36.96
C ILE A 1040 7.10 -8.70 35.80
N ARG A 1041 8.33 -8.49 35.33
CA ARG A 1041 8.64 -7.62 34.19
C ARG A 1041 7.96 -8.08 32.89
N LEU A 1042 7.91 -9.39 32.62
CA LEU A 1042 7.23 -9.97 31.46
C LEU A 1042 5.72 -9.70 31.49
N LEU A 1043 5.07 -9.88 32.64
CA LEU A 1043 3.63 -9.67 32.78
C LEU A 1043 3.27 -8.17 32.69
N THR A 1044 3.98 -7.30 33.42
CA THR A 1044 3.85 -5.84 33.31
C THR A 1044 4.12 -5.33 31.88
N ARG A 1045 5.01 -5.99 31.11
CA ARG A 1045 5.24 -5.65 29.69
C ARG A 1045 4.14 -6.16 28.76
N ARG A 1046 3.52 -7.31 29.05
CA ARG A 1046 2.45 -7.91 28.21
C ARG A 1046 1.09 -7.26 28.39
N ARG A 1047 0.82 -6.63 29.53
CA ARG A 1047 -0.49 -6.03 29.86
C ARG A 1047 -0.31 -4.62 30.40
N LYS A 1048 -0.79 -3.64 29.64
CA LYS A 1048 -0.90 -2.25 30.10
C LYS A 1048 -1.88 -2.15 31.25
N GLY A 1049 -1.68 -1.16 32.10
CA GLY A 1049 -2.54 -0.84 33.24
C GLY A 1049 -2.45 -1.81 34.43
N ILE A 1050 -1.61 -2.85 34.41
CA ILE A 1050 -1.41 -3.74 35.59
C ILE A 1050 -0.93 -2.95 36.81
N VAL A 1051 0.02 -2.03 36.65
CA VAL A 1051 0.59 -1.24 37.74
C VAL A 1051 -0.44 -0.25 38.25
N ALA A 1052 -1.16 0.42 37.34
CA ALA A 1052 -2.28 1.28 37.70
C ALA A 1052 -3.34 0.52 38.50
N LEU A 1053 -3.72 -0.69 38.06
CA LEU A 1053 -4.65 -1.57 38.74
C LEU A 1053 -4.13 -2.02 40.13
N LEU A 1054 -2.86 -2.37 40.27
CA LEU A 1054 -2.27 -2.77 41.55
C LEU A 1054 -2.17 -1.61 42.55
N VAL A 1055 -1.82 -0.41 42.08
CA VAL A 1055 -1.85 0.81 42.88
C VAL A 1055 -3.29 1.12 43.32
N LYS A 1056 -4.26 1.03 42.41
CA LYS A 1056 -5.70 1.21 42.69
C LYS A 1056 -6.22 0.19 43.72
N GLN A 1057 -5.73 -1.06 43.68
CA GLN A 1057 -6.08 -2.11 44.65
C GLN A 1057 -5.27 -2.07 45.96
N GLY A 1058 -4.49 -1.02 46.23
CA GLY A 1058 -3.71 -0.87 47.46
C GLY A 1058 -2.62 -1.95 47.62
N LEU A 1059 -1.70 -2.04 46.65
CA LEU A 1059 -0.45 -2.80 46.81
C LEU A 1059 0.31 -2.29 48.06
N PRO A 1060 0.95 -3.17 48.88
CA PRO A 1060 1.75 -2.74 50.03
C PRO A 1060 2.87 -1.78 49.64
N GLU A 1061 3.28 -0.93 50.58
CA GLU A 1061 4.23 0.16 50.35
C GLU A 1061 5.63 -0.35 49.98
N GLU A 1062 6.03 -1.49 50.56
CA GLU A 1062 7.32 -2.17 50.37
C GLU A 1062 7.31 -2.96 49.05
N SER A 1063 6.15 -3.54 48.71
CA SER A 1063 5.89 -4.19 47.43
C SER A 1063 5.96 -3.20 46.27
N LEU A 1064 5.37 -2.02 46.44
CA LEU A 1064 5.42 -0.92 45.49
C LEU A 1064 6.86 -0.40 45.31
N ASP A 1065 7.56 -0.11 46.40
CA ASP A 1065 8.94 0.40 46.32
C ASP A 1065 9.88 -0.61 45.63
N TRP A 1066 9.69 -1.92 45.87
CA TRP A 1066 10.39 -2.99 45.14
C TRP A 1066 10.08 -3.00 43.63
N MET A 1067 8.82 -2.80 43.23
CA MET A 1067 8.48 -2.68 41.80
C MET A 1067 9.13 -1.45 41.17
N VAL A 1068 9.11 -0.31 41.86
CA VAL A 1068 9.73 0.94 41.36
C VAL A 1068 11.23 0.77 41.16
N GLU A 1069 11.92 0.00 42.01
CA GLU A 1069 13.36 -0.29 41.89
C GLU A 1069 13.67 -1.30 40.76
N PHE A 1070 12.99 -2.45 40.72
CA PHE A 1070 13.40 -3.59 39.88
C PHE A 1070 12.63 -3.79 38.56
N VAL A 1071 11.52 -3.05 38.34
CA VAL A 1071 10.61 -3.22 37.19
C VAL A 1071 10.53 -1.91 36.39
N PRO A 1072 11.51 -1.55 35.54
CA PRO A 1072 11.46 -0.30 34.76
C PRO A 1072 10.25 -0.21 33.82
N GLU A 1073 9.65 -1.35 33.46
CA GLU A 1073 8.44 -1.44 32.66
C GLU A 1073 7.20 -0.80 33.32
N VAL A 1074 7.24 -0.41 34.61
CA VAL A 1074 6.14 0.34 35.25
C VAL A 1074 5.87 1.71 34.60
N MET A 1075 6.82 2.28 33.85
CA MET A 1075 6.60 3.52 33.08
C MET A 1075 5.65 3.33 31.88
N ASN A 1076 5.42 2.09 31.42
CA ASN A 1076 4.52 1.83 30.28
C ASN A 1076 3.05 2.16 30.61
N ASP A 1077 2.69 2.09 31.90
CA ASP A 1077 1.36 2.37 32.44
C ASP A 1077 1.17 3.86 32.81
N SER A 1078 2.03 4.76 32.28
CA SER A 1078 2.01 6.19 32.61
C SER A 1078 0.63 6.82 32.38
N GLN A 1079 0.03 6.54 31.22
CA GLN A 1079 -1.28 7.08 30.84
C GLN A 1079 -2.42 6.50 31.69
N ASP A 1080 -2.40 5.19 31.96
CA ASP A 1080 -3.39 4.53 32.83
C ASP A 1080 -3.34 5.08 34.26
N MET A 1081 -2.13 5.35 34.76
CA MET A 1081 -1.92 5.98 36.07
C MET A 1081 -2.38 7.45 36.10
N LEU A 1082 -2.16 8.21 35.03
CA LEU A 1082 -2.67 9.58 34.91
C LEU A 1082 -4.19 9.61 34.84
N GLN A 1083 -4.81 8.67 34.10
CA GLN A 1083 -6.26 8.52 34.02
C GLN A 1083 -6.85 8.12 35.38
N MET A 1084 -6.23 7.18 36.10
CA MET A 1084 -6.61 6.78 37.46
C MET A 1084 -6.58 7.97 38.46
N LEU A 1085 -5.55 8.82 38.42
CA LEU A 1085 -5.50 10.01 39.29
C LEU A 1085 -6.51 11.10 38.86
N SER A 1086 -6.92 11.11 37.59
CA SER A 1086 -7.87 12.07 37.04
C SER A 1086 -9.34 11.68 37.31
N ASP A 1087 -9.67 10.38 37.34
CA ASP A 1087 -11.02 9.92 37.69
C ASP A 1087 -11.28 10.02 39.20
N GLN A 1088 -11.84 11.18 39.57
CA GLN A 1088 -12.24 11.51 40.94
C GLN A 1088 -13.30 10.57 41.54
N ARG A 1089 -13.98 9.74 40.73
CA ARG A 1089 -14.99 8.77 41.21
C ARG A 1089 -14.38 7.40 41.52
N SER A 1090 -13.19 7.10 40.99
CA SER A 1090 -12.60 5.76 41.06
C SER A 1090 -11.85 5.44 42.35
N LEU A 1091 -11.49 6.48 43.13
CA LEU A 1091 -10.65 6.42 44.33
C LEU A 1091 -11.11 7.48 45.33
N THR A 1092 -11.15 7.12 46.62
CA THR A 1092 -11.35 8.11 47.70
C THR A 1092 -10.18 9.12 47.73
N PRO A 1093 -10.35 10.32 48.31
CA PRO A 1093 -9.28 11.30 48.41
C PRO A 1093 -7.98 10.78 49.08
N ALA A 1094 -8.09 9.87 50.06
CA ALA A 1094 -6.92 9.29 50.72
C ALA A 1094 -6.23 8.21 49.86
N GLU A 1095 -7.00 7.34 49.20
CA GLU A 1095 -6.44 6.35 48.27
C GLU A 1095 -5.79 7.01 47.06
N ARG A 1096 -6.39 8.09 46.55
CA ARG A 1096 -5.82 8.90 45.46
C ARG A 1096 -4.49 9.56 45.85
N LEU A 1097 -4.32 9.92 47.12
CA LEU A 1097 -3.04 10.45 47.62
C LEU A 1097 -1.99 9.34 47.82
N VAL A 1098 -2.39 8.13 48.22
CA VAL A 1098 -1.52 6.93 48.22
C VAL A 1098 -1.11 6.57 46.78
N ALA A 1099 -2.04 6.65 45.83
CA ALA A 1099 -1.75 6.47 44.40
C ALA A 1099 -0.83 7.57 43.86
N ALA A 1100 -0.95 8.82 44.34
CA ALA A 1100 -0.05 9.90 43.98
C ALA A 1100 1.39 9.68 44.51
N ASP A 1101 1.58 9.08 45.70
CA ASP A 1101 2.91 8.64 46.17
C ASP A 1101 3.53 7.60 45.21
N ALA A 1102 2.74 6.61 44.78
CA ALA A 1102 3.18 5.61 43.80
C ALA A 1102 3.58 6.23 42.45
N VAL A 1103 2.72 7.06 41.87
CA VAL A 1103 2.95 7.73 40.58
C VAL A 1103 4.17 8.66 40.63
N LEU A 1104 4.33 9.41 41.72
CA LEU A 1104 5.49 10.29 41.92
C LEU A 1104 6.80 9.49 42.03
N LYS A 1105 6.79 8.35 42.73
CA LYS A 1105 7.95 7.46 42.84
C LYS A 1105 8.37 6.86 41.51
N ILE A 1106 7.40 6.35 40.74
CA ILE A 1106 7.62 5.83 39.39
C ILE A 1106 8.26 6.91 38.51
N ALA A 1107 7.69 8.11 38.49
CA ALA A 1107 8.22 9.25 37.73
C ALA A 1107 9.64 9.67 38.16
N ILE A 1108 9.94 9.67 39.46
CA ILE A 1108 11.25 10.10 39.97
C ILE A 1108 12.33 9.05 39.74
N VAL A 1109 12.05 7.76 39.94
CA VAL A 1109 13.05 6.71 39.70
C VAL A 1109 13.20 6.47 38.19
N GLN A 1110 12.13 6.02 37.52
CA GLN A 1110 12.18 5.47 36.16
C GLN A 1110 12.03 6.52 35.05
N GLY A 1111 11.65 7.76 35.38
CA GLY A 1111 11.56 8.91 34.46
C GLY A 1111 12.87 9.41 33.84
N GLN A 1112 13.91 8.58 33.85
CA GLN A 1112 15.15 8.76 33.11
C GLN A 1112 15.01 8.31 31.64
N SER A 1113 14.06 7.41 31.37
CA SER A 1113 13.73 6.88 30.04
C SER A 1113 12.83 7.83 29.23
N ASN A 1114 11.91 8.53 29.89
CA ASN A 1114 10.96 9.47 29.30
C ASN A 1114 10.70 10.61 30.30
N GLU A 1115 11.43 11.72 30.15
CA GLU A 1115 11.33 12.86 31.07
C GLU A 1115 10.00 13.62 30.92
N VAL A 1116 9.35 13.57 29.75
CA VAL A 1116 8.10 14.30 29.49
C VAL A 1116 6.95 13.67 30.27
N ASP A 1117 6.74 12.36 30.13
CA ASP A 1117 5.70 11.67 30.89
C ASP A 1117 5.99 11.67 32.39
N ALA A 1118 7.26 11.57 32.78
CA ALA A 1118 7.65 11.69 34.18
C ALA A 1118 7.34 13.08 34.77
N ALA A 1119 7.59 14.17 34.02
CA ALA A 1119 7.21 15.52 34.45
C ALA A 1119 5.68 15.66 34.59
N ASN A 1120 4.90 15.11 33.64
CA ASN A 1120 3.44 15.10 33.69
C ASN A 1120 2.90 14.29 34.89
N MET A 1121 3.45 13.09 35.12
CA MET A 1121 3.13 12.22 36.27
C MET A 1121 3.44 12.91 37.60
N ALA A 1122 4.61 13.52 37.74
CA ALA A 1122 4.98 14.27 38.94
C ALA A 1122 4.09 15.50 39.15
N TYR A 1123 3.79 16.27 38.10
CA TYR A 1123 2.90 17.43 38.16
C TYR A 1123 1.48 17.05 38.64
N ILE A 1124 0.90 15.98 38.06
CA ILE A 1124 -0.45 15.53 38.42
C ILE A 1124 -0.46 14.95 39.85
N ALA A 1125 0.52 14.14 40.24
CA ALA A 1125 0.65 13.61 41.59
C ALA A 1125 0.79 14.73 42.64
N LEU A 1126 1.68 15.72 42.41
CA LEU A 1126 1.88 16.84 43.33
C LEU A 1126 0.70 17.83 43.34
N THR A 1127 -0.10 17.87 42.27
CA THR A 1127 -1.38 18.58 42.28
C THR A 1127 -2.38 17.89 43.22
N GLN A 1128 -2.51 16.56 43.19
CA GLN A 1128 -3.33 15.83 44.17
C GLN A 1128 -2.86 16.07 45.62
N LEU A 1129 -1.54 16.18 45.87
CA LEU A 1129 -1.00 16.55 47.20
C LEU A 1129 -1.40 17.97 47.63
N CYS A 1130 -1.37 18.95 46.71
CA CYS A 1130 -1.82 20.31 47.01
C CYS A 1130 -3.31 20.35 47.34
N ASP A 1131 -4.13 19.65 46.56
CA ASP A 1131 -5.58 19.71 46.66
C ASP A 1131 -6.10 18.88 47.86
N ALA A 1132 -5.36 17.82 48.24
CA ALA A 1132 -5.61 17.02 49.45
C ALA A 1132 -5.01 17.61 50.75
N LEU A 1133 -4.35 18.78 50.72
CA LEU A 1133 -3.70 19.37 51.90
C LEU A 1133 -4.66 19.50 53.10
N PHE A 1134 -5.91 19.90 52.86
CA PHE A 1134 -6.95 20.01 53.89
C PHE A 1134 -7.30 18.66 54.54
N LEU A 1135 -7.13 17.53 53.84
CA LEU A 1135 -7.33 16.20 54.40
C LEU A 1135 -6.12 15.75 55.23
N VAL A 1136 -4.91 16.06 54.75
CA VAL A 1136 -3.64 15.80 55.45
C VAL A 1136 -3.56 16.56 56.78
N ALA A 1137 -3.97 17.84 56.78
CA ALA A 1137 -4.03 18.71 57.95
C ALA A 1137 -5.30 18.51 58.83
N GLY A 1138 -6.26 17.74 58.34
CA GLY A 1138 -7.60 17.55 58.93
C GLY A 1138 -8.52 18.79 58.78
N PRO A 1139 -9.81 18.71 59.16
CA PRO A 1139 -10.72 19.85 59.12
C PRO A 1139 -10.39 20.91 60.19
N ILE A 1140 -10.78 22.17 59.97
CA ILE A 1140 -10.64 23.22 60.99
C ILE A 1140 -11.63 22.94 62.14
N GLY A 1141 -11.13 22.92 63.38
CA GLY A 1141 -11.94 22.69 64.59
C GLY A 1141 -12.20 21.23 64.94
N VAL A 1142 -11.92 20.29 64.03
CA VAL A 1142 -12.06 18.84 64.27
C VAL A 1142 -10.73 18.26 64.78
N PRO A 1143 -10.71 17.35 65.77
CA PRO A 1143 -9.47 16.66 66.16
C PRO A 1143 -8.89 15.90 64.97
N VAL A 1144 -7.59 16.05 64.70
CA VAL A 1144 -7.00 15.58 63.44
C VAL A 1144 -7.29 14.10 63.17
N ASN A 1145 -7.25 13.25 64.21
CA ASN A 1145 -7.48 11.80 64.09
C ASN A 1145 -8.97 11.37 64.20
N ALA A 1146 -9.94 12.27 63.99
CA ALA A 1146 -11.36 11.96 64.16
C ALA A 1146 -12.07 11.47 62.88
N VAL A 1147 -11.43 11.53 61.72
CA VAL A 1147 -11.99 11.03 60.45
C VAL A 1147 -11.63 9.56 60.29
N LEU A 1148 -12.42 8.70 60.92
CA LEU A 1148 -12.41 7.26 60.67
C LEU A 1148 -13.16 6.96 59.37
N GLU A 1149 -12.67 5.98 58.61
CA GLU A 1149 -13.33 5.46 57.42
C GLU A 1149 -14.42 4.45 57.83
N ASP A 1150 -15.67 4.67 57.42
CA ASP A 1150 -16.88 3.96 57.91
C ASP A 1150 -16.78 2.43 57.90
N ASN A 1151 -16.01 1.87 56.95
CA ASN A 1151 -15.89 0.42 56.73
C ASN A 1151 -14.61 -0.22 57.28
N SER A 1152 -13.53 0.56 57.51
CA SER A 1152 -12.22 0.00 57.89
C SER A 1152 -11.79 0.37 59.31
N GLY A 1153 -12.36 1.43 59.89
CA GLY A 1153 -11.93 1.97 61.19
C GLY A 1153 -10.52 2.58 61.18
N LEU A 1154 -9.92 2.77 60.01
CA LEU A 1154 -8.61 3.41 59.85
C LEU A 1154 -8.77 4.95 59.83
N ASP A 1155 -7.79 5.66 60.41
CA ASP A 1155 -7.71 7.12 60.35
C ASP A 1155 -7.30 7.56 58.94
N VAL A 1156 -8.27 8.13 58.21
CA VAL A 1156 -8.13 8.62 56.83
C VAL A 1156 -7.05 9.70 56.75
N THR A 1157 -6.95 10.54 57.78
CA THR A 1157 -5.94 11.62 57.84
C THR A 1157 -4.55 11.05 58.09
N HIS A 1158 -4.42 9.98 58.87
CA HIS A 1158 -3.14 9.30 59.11
C HIS A 1158 -2.62 8.64 57.82
N ARG A 1159 -3.48 7.91 57.10
CA ARG A 1159 -3.16 7.34 55.78
C ARG A 1159 -2.71 8.42 54.79
N SER A 1160 -3.48 9.52 54.70
CA SER A 1160 -3.15 10.67 53.85
C SER A 1160 -1.83 11.35 54.25
N ARG A 1161 -1.57 11.51 55.55
CA ARG A 1161 -0.36 12.14 56.09
C ARG A 1161 0.89 11.29 55.86
N LYS A 1162 0.79 9.96 55.98
CA LYS A 1162 1.88 9.03 55.64
C LYS A 1162 2.26 9.18 54.16
N ALA A 1163 1.28 9.14 53.25
CA ALA A 1163 1.51 9.36 51.81
C ALA A 1163 2.13 10.75 51.52
N ALA A 1164 1.59 11.81 52.10
CA ALA A 1164 2.12 13.18 51.91
C ALA A 1164 3.60 13.32 52.31
N PHE A 1165 4.02 12.75 53.44
CA PHE A 1165 5.43 12.79 53.84
C PHE A 1165 6.32 11.86 53.00
N ARG A 1166 5.83 10.70 52.53
CA ARG A 1166 6.56 9.85 51.56
C ARG A 1166 6.79 10.58 50.23
N MET A 1167 5.82 11.34 49.73
CA MET A 1167 5.97 12.16 48.53
C MET A 1167 7.06 13.23 48.72
N LEU A 1168 7.01 13.98 49.83
CA LEU A 1168 8.02 15.00 50.16
C LEU A 1168 9.41 14.40 50.40
N GLN A 1169 9.50 13.20 50.96
CA GLN A 1169 10.76 12.46 51.12
C GLN A 1169 11.31 11.97 49.78
N THR A 1170 10.45 11.48 48.88
CA THR A 1170 10.84 11.02 47.54
C THR A 1170 11.41 12.18 46.71
N LEU A 1171 10.87 13.39 46.84
CA LEU A 1171 11.42 14.57 46.17
C LEU A 1171 12.88 14.90 46.55
N LEU A 1172 13.37 14.45 47.71
CA LEU A 1172 14.79 14.59 48.10
C LEU A 1172 15.74 13.75 47.23
N THR A 1173 15.23 12.79 46.45
CA THR A 1173 16.03 11.96 45.54
C THR A 1173 16.11 12.52 44.11
N VAL A 1174 15.36 13.58 43.79
CA VAL A 1174 15.41 14.25 42.48
C VAL A 1174 16.75 14.96 42.31
N ARG A 1175 17.64 14.35 41.52
CA ARG A 1175 19.02 14.81 41.29
C ARG A 1175 19.36 14.82 39.80
N GLY A 1176 20.36 15.63 39.42
CA GLY A 1176 20.97 15.61 38.09
C GLY A 1176 20.29 16.53 37.06
N ARG A 1177 20.42 16.16 35.78
CA ARG A 1177 20.13 17.03 34.63
C ARG A 1177 18.65 17.09 34.18
N ARG A 1178 17.71 16.47 34.92
CA ARG A 1178 16.29 16.38 34.54
C ARG A 1178 15.55 17.73 34.76
N THR A 1179 15.74 18.68 33.85
CA THR A 1179 15.27 20.07 34.02
C THR A 1179 13.75 20.23 34.05
N ASN A 1180 13.01 19.43 33.29
CA ASN A 1180 11.55 19.56 33.17
C ASN A 1180 10.86 18.95 34.40
N LEU A 1181 11.23 17.72 34.75
CA LEU A 1181 10.75 17.06 35.97
C LEU A 1181 11.02 17.93 37.21
N ARG A 1182 12.25 18.46 37.32
CA ARG A 1182 12.62 19.32 38.44
C ARG A 1182 11.81 20.63 38.46
N LYS A 1183 11.61 21.28 37.31
CA LYS A 1183 10.84 22.53 37.21
C LYS A 1183 9.41 22.36 37.71
N GLU A 1184 8.71 21.31 37.30
CA GLU A 1184 7.33 21.08 37.75
C GLU A 1184 7.25 20.70 39.23
N CYS A 1185 8.21 19.92 39.75
CA CYS A 1185 8.37 19.69 41.19
C CYS A 1185 8.64 20.99 41.98
N GLU A 1186 9.52 21.86 41.48
CA GLU A 1186 9.87 23.15 42.11
C GLU A 1186 8.65 24.11 42.09
N LEU A 1187 7.86 24.15 41.02
CA LEU A 1187 6.60 24.90 40.96
C LEU A 1187 5.55 24.37 41.96
N ALA A 1188 5.33 23.05 42.01
CA ALA A 1188 4.33 22.45 42.88
C ALA A 1188 4.71 22.56 44.38
N LEU A 1189 5.98 22.40 44.73
CA LEU A 1189 6.47 22.64 46.10
C LEU A 1189 6.30 24.10 46.53
N ASN A 1190 6.55 25.06 45.63
CA ASN A 1190 6.31 26.47 45.92
C ASN A 1190 4.81 26.78 46.11
N LYS A 1191 3.91 26.15 45.33
CA LYS A 1191 2.43 26.19 45.56
C LYS A 1191 2.09 25.65 46.95
N LEU A 1192 2.56 24.45 47.30
CA LEU A 1192 2.31 23.79 48.58
C LEU A 1192 2.83 24.62 49.78
N ALA A 1193 4.04 25.18 49.68
CA ALA A 1193 4.63 26.04 50.69
C ALA A 1193 3.84 27.37 50.85
N GLY A 1194 3.28 27.90 49.76
CA GLY A 1194 2.35 29.04 49.79
C GLY A 1194 1.04 28.71 50.51
N LEU A 1195 0.43 27.55 50.23
CA LEU A 1195 -0.80 27.10 50.90
C LEU A 1195 -0.60 26.95 52.42
N CYS A 1196 0.49 26.30 52.85
CA CYS A 1196 0.80 26.11 54.27
C CYS A 1196 0.99 27.46 55.02
N LYS A 1197 1.65 28.43 54.38
CA LYS A 1197 1.77 29.81 54.91
C LYS A 1197 0.41 30.47 55.06
N ASN A 1198 -0.41 30.43 54.00
CA ASN A 1198 -1.71 31.10 53.97
C ASN A 1198 -2.68 30.51 55.02
N GLU A 1199 -2.74 29.19 55.17
CA GLU A 1199 -3.54 28.55 56.23
C GLU A 1199 -3.08 28.97 57.63
N SER A 1200 -1.77 29.01 57.88
CA SER A 1200 -1.24 29.38 59.21
C SER A 1200 -1.62 30.80 59.64
N ALA A 1201 -1.82 31.72 58.68
CA ALA A 1201 -2.24 33.10 58.95
C ALA A 1201 -3.74 33.24 59.24
N VAL A 1202 -4.58 32.31 58.76
CA VAL A 1202 -6.04 32.34 58.93
C VAL A 1202 -6.48 31.82 60.32
N SER A 1203 -5.59 31.15 61.07
CA SER A 1203 -5.92 30.52 62.36
C SER A 1203 -6.02 31.52 63.55
N GLY A 1204 -6.99 32.45 63.50
CA GLY A 1204 -7.36 33.29 64.65
C GLY A 1204 -8.01 32.54 65.82
N VAL A 1205 -8.20 31.22 65.69
CA VAL A 1205 -8.81 30.33 66.69
C VAL A 1205 -7.72 29.77 67.61
N SER A 1206 -7.66 30.25 68.85
CA SER A 1206 -6.75 29.70 69.87
C SER A 1206 -7.30 28.39 70.45
N GLY A 1207 -6.45 27.37 70.53
CA GLY A 1207 -6.82 26.06 71.09
C GLY A 1207 -5.77 24.97 70.81
N THR A 1208 -5.81 23.89 71.59
CA THR A 1208 -4.84 22.78 71.49
C THR A 1208 -4.91 22.04 70.15
N VAL A 1209 -6.11 21.91 69.57
CA VAL A 1209 -6.31 21.31 68.23
C VAL A 1209 -5.73 22.21 67.13
N ALA A 1210 -5.99 23.52 67.18
CA ALA A 1210 -5.41 24.49 66.24
C ALA A 1210 -3.88 24.53 66.34
N GLY A 1211 -3.32 24.48 67.57
CA GLY A 1211 -1.87 24.37 67.79
C GLY A 1211 -1.26 23.11 67.14
N ARG A 1212 -1.95 21.96 67.20
CA ARG A 1212 -1.52 20.73 66.50
C ARG A 1212 -1.61 20.86 64.98
N ARG A 1213 -2.67 21.47 64.43
CA ARG A 1213 -2.78 21.77 62.98
C ARG A 1213 -1.60 22.63 62.53
N ASN A 1214 -1.32 23.72 63.24
CA ASN A 1214 -0.28 24.68 62.86
C ASN A 1214 1.12 24.07 62.97
N ALA A 1215 1.36 23.17 63.93
CA ALA A 1215 2.60 22.39 64.00
C ALA A 1215 2.77 21.47 62.77
N LEU A 1216 1.71 20.77 62.36
CA LEU A 1216 1.73 19.88 61.19
C LEU A 1216 1.87 20.67 59.87
N LEU A 1217 1.17 21.79 59.71
CA LEU A 1217 1.33 22.68 58.54
C LEU A 1217 2.75 23.24 58.45
N LYS A 1218 3.38 23.54 59.60
CA LYS A 1218 4.80 23.92 59.64
C LYS A 1218 5.71 22.75 59.25
N GLU A 1219 5.46 21.55 59.73
CA GLU A 1219 6.25 20.35 59.39
C GLU A 1219 6.20 20.05 57.89
N ILE A 1220 5.02 20.18 57.27
CA ILE A 1220 4.83 20.06 55.81
C ILE A 1220 5.58 21.20 55.07
N PHE A 1221 5.49 22.44 55.56
CA PHE A 1221 6.22 23.58 54.98
C PHE A 1221 7.75 23.41 55.05
N ASP A 1222 8.27 22.99 56.20
CA ASP A 1222 9.71 22.78 56.43
C ASP A 1222 10.22 21.61 55.56
N ALA A 1223 9.44 20.53 55.44
CA ALA A 1223 9.74 19.40 54.55
C ALA A 1223 9.70 19.78 53.06
N ALA A 1224 8.70 20.55 52.62
CA ALA A 1224 8.60 21.07 51.25
C ALA A 1224 9.78 22.00 50.92
N THR A 1225 10.13 22.91 51.83
CA THR A 1225 11.28 23.81 51.67
C THR A 1225 12.60 23.03 51.58
N LYS A 1226 12.75 21.98 52.40
CA LYS A 1226 13.90 21.06 52.35
C LYS A 1226 13.99 20.33 51.01
N ALA A 1227 12.86 19.91 50.42
CA ALA A 1227 12.81 19.29 49.10
C ALA A 1227 13.22 20.26 47.97
N THR A 1228 12.69 21.49 47.96
CA THR A 1228 13.09 22.53 47.00
C THR A 1228 14.60 22.81 47.06
N ASN A 1229 15.16 22.91 48.27
CA ASN A 1229 16.59 23.12 48.45
C ASN A 1229 17.43 21.91 47.99
N ALA A 1230 16.98 20.68 48.26
CA ALA A 1230 17.68 19.44 47.89
C ALA A 1230 17.78 19.23 46.37
N MET A 1231 16.78 19.69 45.60
CA MET A 1231 16.82 19.68 44.13
C MET A 1231 17.87 20.65 43.53
N GLY A 1232 18.56 21.44 44.37
CA GLY A 1232 19.65 22.31 43.96
C GLY A 1232 19.17 23.60 43.31
N SER A 1233 18.29 24.34 43.98
CA SER A 1233 17.84 25.66 43.50
C SER A 1233 19.01 26.65 43.46
N CYS A 1234 19.67 26.74 42.30
CA CYS A 1234 20.76 27.68 42.01
C CYS A 1234 20.27 29.13 41.82
N VAL A 1235 19.21 29.52 42.53
CA VAL A 1235 18.92 30.94 42.81
C VAL A 1235 20.07 31.43 43.70
N GLY A 1236 21.05 32.08 43.07
CA GLY A 1236 22.28 32.47 43.75
C GLY A 1236 22.02 33.39 44.95
N HIS A 1237 22.89 33.34 45.96
CA HIS A 1237 22.93 34.32 47.05
C HIS A 1237 23.43 35.69 46.54
N GLN A 1238 22.64 36.33 45.69
CA GLN A 1238 22.78 37.73 45.31
C GLN A 1238 21.42 38.42 45.48
N SER A 1239 21.38 39.39 46.41
CA SER A 1239 20.32 40.39 46.54
C SER A 1239 18.87 39.91 46.85
N VAL A 1240 18.64 39.46 48.09
CA VAL A 1240 17.50 40.01 48.87
C VAL A 1240 17.99 40.37 50.27
N ALA A 1241 18.16 41.67 50.50
CA ALA A 1241 18.36 42.26 51.83
C ALA A 1241 17.62 43.61 51.85
N ALA A 1242 16.30 43.54 52.04
CA ALA A 1242 15.36 44.65 52.18
C ALA A 1242 14.15 44.15 52.99
#